data_AF-A0A850AHR5-F1
#
_entry.id   AF-A0A850AHR5-F1
#
_cell.length_a   1.000
_cell.length_b   1.000
_cell.length_c   1.000
_cell.angle_alpha   90.00
_cell.angle_beta   90.00
_cell.angle_gamma   90.00
#
_symmetry.space_group_name_H-M   'P 1'
#
loop_
_entity.id
_entity.type
_entity.pdbx_description
1 polymer ?
#
loop_
_entity_poly.entity_id
_entity_poly.type
_entity_poly.pdbx_seq_one_letter_code
_entity_poly.pdbx_strand_id
1 'polypeptide(L)'
;MMRQLSSALVLILLWVTFFPGCETSRESKIKLTSLSTVPQTVSQTASSVLQVSPAQQRSVAILNFQNLTNDRSLDWLRRGLTDMLTTEFAQSRYLNVITMQRLSEVAQQNGKGERDLDDPSTAAAIARQASAEIILTGRFYHQYDSLCIEVEMIDAVTTQILRRETVRGAGLERIFAMVDSLSERLRANMRGNLEERPQTGVTLAEITHSVEAFRCYSMGLENMDKFLWNEAVKCFKDALKYDSTFAAAYLRLGQIDADMDKNSNGKKLLQKARQYSDKLSETDRIRLEVAEAKQADNFPRLLTILEQAVLRMPSDVEIRQDLARTLYHACGDLERGLEHFEIALELDPSRKLLYNDLAYLYAERGDYTTALKYLDTYQELAPDEPNPYDSRGEILINAGRLDEAVVQFQTALEKWPTFSNSAFRLAGLYREFWNYERSQAYIKRVQEGDQNPMALSEIDYLNALTLWRFGKTREAEPALRKMLEQNPYSDNVIIILGEMYQSAGDTAKAKQLYAAAYERFKEKLSREPENLQILHDFSDFLAHTHWPAGEALPILEKAAASHTDPIQQAHFDLVLGLLYLRAGQFDKAEQHFQHSRPQQLDLISITRYRGWSNFWKFVFEVMAYEDGQTPPQERFSQRLLEMSRQKNRKDLEVVARLVEARRYASQQNTAALATEYQALGAPLEKTWRVIGPFSTRGVSGFQHAYPPEKSIDLNAAYPDQYGELRWKPAEDGAYDGYVNLRALFNRTDWAAGYALIYVYSPEQRKVQIRPGIKLAGKLWLNNEQIWQRYCTKGIDAMVDRDIVTVLLHPGYNQVLLKVTNTFYDWGFFFRITDEKGNGFNDITFHTPEEVDRSFAAEKPVKPAL
;
A
#
# COMPACT_ATOMS: atom_id res chain seq x y z
N MET A 1 7.00 58.40 -13.42
CA MET A 1 7.62 58.28 -14.76
C MET A 1 7.46 56.83 -15.18
N MET A 2 6.37 56.44 -15.85
CA MET A 2 6.09 56.58 -17.29
C MET A 2 7.16 56.03 -18.23
N ARG A 3 6.75 54.99 -18.98
CA ARG A 3 7.02 54.72 -20.42
C ARG A 3 8.43 54.23 -20.77
N GLN A 4 8.66 53.31 -21.72
CA GLN A 4 7.87 52.57 -22.72
C GLN A 4 8.82 51.46 -23.22
N LEU A 5 8.39 50.21 -23.39
CA LEU A 5 7.82 49.66 -24.63
C LEU A 5 8.74 49.91 -25.84
N SER A 6 9.44 48.87 -26.31
CA SER A 6 8.99 48.02 -27.42
C SER A 6 9.43 48.62 -28.77
N SER A 7 9.61 47.93 -29.88
CA SER A 7 9.31 46.58 -30.32
C SER A 7 10.34 46.33 -31.44
N ALA A 8 10.86 45.11 -31.57
CA ALA A 8 10.49 44.26 -32.70
C ALA A 8 10.29 45.02 -34.02
N LEU A 9 11.18 44.83 -34.98
CA LEU A 9 10.73 44.43 -36.29
C LEU A 9 11.85 43.61 -36.96
N VAL A 10 11.72 42.28 -37.07
CA VAL A 10 10.82 41.55 -38.00
C VAL A 10 11.50 41.51 -39.37
N LEU A 11 11.72 40.32 -39.92
CA LEU A 11 10.86 39.64 -40.90
C LEU A 11 11.69 38.39 -41.30
N ILE A 12 11.20 37.15 -41.46
CA ILE A 12 10.13 36.60 -42.32
C ILE A 12 9.97 35.11 -41.90
N LEU A 13 8.85 34.65 -41.31
CA LEU A 13 7.67 33.99 -41.96
C LEU A 13 8.03 32.59 -42.53
N LEU A 14 7.34 31.46 -42.28
CA LEU A 14 5.91 31.12 -42.19
C LEU A 14 5.80 29.65 -41.65
N TRP A 15 5.00 29.39 -40.61
CA TRP A 15 3.72 28.64 -40.60
C TRP A 15 3.76 27.10 -40.40
N VAL A 16 2.92 26.65 -39.43
CA VAL A 16 2.05 25.44 -39.48
C VAL A 16 2.84 24.10 -39.35
N THR A 17 2.75 23.25 -38.31
CA THR A 17 1.57 22.66 -37.62
C THR A 17 2.01 21.58 -36.60
N PHE A 18 1.16 21.29 -35.60
CA PHE A 18 0.96 19.99 -34.89
C PHE A 18 1.97 19.49 -33.83
N PHE A 19 1.50 19.40 -32.57
CA PHE A 19 1.58 18.14 -31.81
C PHE A 19 0.80 17.06 -32.60
N PRO A 20 1.17 15.76 -32.65
CA PRO A 20 1.54 14.95 -31.47
C PRO A 20 2.53 13.78 -31.73
N GLY A 21 2.89 13.05 -30.67
CA GLY A 21 3.60 11.76 -30.70
C GLY A 21 4.55 11.67 -29.52
N CYS A 22 4.27 10.96 -28.42
CA CYS A 22 4.12 9.51 -28.36
C CYS A 22 5.20 8.80 -29.19
N GLU A 23 6.44 8.90 -28.75
CA GLU A 23 7.43 7.85 -28.98
C GLU A 23 7.74 7.21 -27.63
N THR A 24 7.08 6.07 -27.41
CA THR A 24 7.65 4.87 -26.79
C THR A 24 8.95 5.09 -26.02
N SER A 25 8.87 5.35 -24.72
CA SER A 25 10.00 5.03 -23.85
C SER A 25 10.11 3.51 -23.79
N ARG A 26 11.01 3.01 -24.65
CA ARG A 26 11.58 1.66 -24.66
C ARG A 26 11.72 1.12 -23.24
N GLU A 27 11.41 -0.17 -23.12
CA GLU A 27 11.93 -1.08 -22.10
C GLU A 27 13.14 -0.54 -21.34
N SER A 28 12.93 0.11 -20.19
CA SER A 28 13.95 0.15 -19.14
C SER A 28 13.93 -1.18 -18.42
N LYS A 29 14.25 -2.26 -19.16
CA LYS A 29 14.80 -3.46 -18.56
C LYS A 29 16.16 -3.05 -17.99
N ILE A 30 16.19 -2.66 -16.72
CA ILE A 30 17.44 -2.65 -15.98
C ILE A 30 17.84 -4.12 -15.86
N LYS A 31 18.78 -4.54 -16.70
CA LYS A 31 19.41 -5.86 -16.60
C LYS A 31 20.16 -5.89 -15.26
N LEU A 32 19.85 -6.88 -14.44
CA LEU A 32 20.51 -7.25 -13.17
C LEU A 32 21.98 -7.70 -13.33
N THR A 33 22.66 -7.32 -14.41
CA THR A 33 24.05 -7.69 -14.66
C THR A 33 24.70 -6.54 -15.44
N SER A 34 25.58 -5.79 -14.75
CA SER A 34 26.42 -4.67 -15.24
C SER A 34 25.93 -3.25 -14.93
N LEU A 35 26.17 -2.77 -13.69
CA LEU A 35 26.24 -1.33 -13.38
C LEU A 35 27.45 -1.05 -12.48
N SER A 36 28.65 -1.26 -13.03
CA SER A 36 29.76 -0.37 -12.75
C SER A 36 29.45 0.97 -13.43
N THR A 37 29.50 2.07 -12.64
CA THR A 37 29.29 3.50 -12.97
C THR A 37 27.87 4.06 -12.76
N VAL A 38 27.68 4.63 -11.57
CA VAL A 38 26.59 5.55 -11.18
C VAL A 38 26.69 6.88 -11.96
N PRO A 39 25.58 7.51 -12.38
CA PRO A 39 25.58 8.85 -12.99
C PRO A 39 26.09 9.93 -12.03
N GLN A 40 27.09 10.70 -12.45
CA GLN A 40 27.85 11.66 -11.62
C GLN A 40 27.06 12.86 -11.04
N THR A 41 25.82 13.11 -11.45
CA THR A 41 25.08 14.32 -11.06
C THR A 41 24.44 14.25 -9.68
N VAL A 42 24.07 13.07 -9.18
CA VAL A 42 23.56 12.88 -7.79
C VAL A 42 24.71 12.78 -6.78
N SER A 43 25.88 12.33 -7.24
CA SER A 43 27.10 12.21 -6.42
C SER A 43 27.60 13.55 -5.88
N GLN A 44 27.29 14.69 -6.51
CA GLN A 44 27.86 15.99 -6.12
C GLN A 44 27.15 16.65 -4.93
N THR A 45 25.86 16.40 -4.70
CA THR A 45 25.13 16.91 -3.52
C THR A 45 25.30 16.01 -2.29
N ALA A 46 25.40 14.68 -2.47
CA ALA A 46 25.74 13.77 -1.38
C ALA A 46 27.19 13.93 -0.90
N SER A 47 28.12 14.26 -1.80
CA SER A 47 29.56 14.38 -1.51
C SER A 47 29.94 15.62 -0.69
N SER A 48 29.07 16.62 -0.53
CA SER A 48 29.41 17.86 0.21
C SER A 48 29.03 17.83 1.69
N VAL A 49 28.31 16.79 2.15
CA VAL A 49 27.86 16.62 3.54
C VAL A 49 28.39 15.32 4.19
N LEU A 50 28.83 14.34 3.40
CA LEU A 50 29.49 13.13 3.89
C LEU A 50 30.87 13.45 4.50
N GLN A 51 31.00 13.33 5.83
CA GLN A 51 32.31 13.42 6.49
C GLN A 51 33.15 12.14 6.33
N VAL A 52 32.50 10.97 6.16
CA VAL A 52 33.14 9.66 5.86
C VAL A 52 32.16 8.85 4.98
N SER A 53 32.59 8.33 3.83
CA SER A 53 31.74 7.50 2.95
C SER A 53 31.73 6.02 3.39
N PRO A 54 30.73 5.20 2.98
CA PRO A 54 30.75 3.75 3.24
C PRO A 54 32.06 3.07 2.81
N ALA A 55 32.65 3.50 1.69
CA ALA A 55 33.93 2.99 1.18
C ALA A 55 35.15 3.35 2.05
N GLN A 56 35.00 4.28 3.00
CA GLN A 56 36.05 4.67 3.96
C GLN A 56 35.89 3.98 5.32
N GLN A 57 34.79 3.25 5.55
CA GLN A 57 34.59 2.47 6.77
C GLN A 57 35.22 1.08 6.63
N ARG A 58 35.82 0.57 7.70
CA ARG A 58 36.27 -0.83 7.77
C ARG A 58 35.14 -1.72 8.25
N SER A 59 34.77 -2.73 7.47
CA SER A 59 33.76 -3.72 7.87
C SER A 59 34.37 -4.80 8.76
N VAL A 60 33.81 -4.97 9.96
CA VAL A 60 34.32 -5.84 11.02
C VAL A 60 33.25 -6.85 11.43
N ALA A 61 33.52 -8.14 11.25
CA ALA A 61 32.74 -9.24 11.80
C ALA A 61 33.25 -9.60 13.19
N ILE A 62 32.36 -9.74 14.17
CA ILE A 62 32.70 -10.18 15.53
C ILE A 62 32.04 -11.54 15.77
N LEU A 63 32.87 -12.57 15.95
CA LEU A 63 32.40 -13.93 16.21
C LEU A 63 32.10 -14.14 17.69
N ASN A 64 31.36 -15.20 18.01
CA ASN A 64 31.20 -15.68 19.37
C ASN A 64 32.54 -16.13 19.94
N PHE A 65 32.79 -15.81 21.20
CA PHE A 65 34.02 -16.17 21.90
C PHE A 65 34.01 -17.64 22.31
N GLN A 66 35.22 -18.20 22.49
CA GLN A 66 35.41 -19.54 23.04
C GLN A 66 35.59 -19.48 24.56
N ASN A 67 34.82 -20.29 25.28
CA ASN A 67 34.98 -20.47 26.72
C ASN A 67 36.02 -21.57 26.99
N LEU A 68 37.19 -21.19 27.53
CA LEU A 68 38.26 -22.13 27.91
C LEU A 68 38.50 -22.14 29.44
N THR A 69 37.54 -21.65 30.22
CA THR A 69 37.63 -21.59 31.70
C THR A 69 37.31 -22.93 32.37
N ASN A 70 36.70 -23.88 31.65
CA ASN A 70 36.02 -25.07 32.18
C ASN A 70 34.79 -24.78 33.08
N ASP A 71 34.42 -23.51 33.29
CA ASP A 71 33.21 -23.12 34.00
C ASP A 71 32.07 -22.83 33.03
N ARG A 72 31.06 -23.70 33.02
CA ARG A 72 29.86 -23.54 32.18
C ARG A 72 28.97 -22.38 32.63
N SER A 73 29.11 -21.92 33.88
CA SER A 73 28.37 -20.74 34.35
C SER A 73 28.74 -19.49 33.54
N LEU A 74 29.91 -19.48 32.91
CA LEU A 74 30.43 -18.41 32.07
C LEU A 74 30.12 -18.60 30.57
N ASP A 75 29.40 -19.65 30.16
CA ASP A 75 29.12 -19.90 28.72
C ASP A 75 28.34 -18.77 28.05
N TRP A 76 27.57 -17.98 28.81
CA TRP A 76 26.87 -16.81 28.27
C TRP A 76 27.84 -15.72 27.76
N LEU A 77 29.07 -15.65 28.30
CA LEU A 77 30.10 -14.68 27.86
C LEU A 77 30.57 -14.92 26.43
N ARG A 78 30.34 -16.12 25.88
CA ARG A 78 30.62 -16.41 24.47
C ARG A 78 29.95 -15.39 23.55
N ARG A 79 28.65 -15.16 23.76
CA ARG A 79 27.88 -14.13 23.07
C ARG A 79 27.96 -12.77 23.77
N GLY A 80 27.98 -12.75 25.11
CA GLY A 80 28.03 -11.52 25.89
C GLY A 80 29.20 -10.61 25.50
N LEU A 81 30.39 -11.17 25.28
CA LEU A 81 31.56 -10.40 24.83
C LEU A 81 31.39 -9.85 23.40
N THR A 82 30.75 -10.63 22.52
CA THR A 82 30.39 -10.20 21.16
C THR A 82 29.42 -9.02 21.19
N ASP A 83 28.37 -9.08 22.01
CA ASP A 83 27.39 -8.00 22.17
C ASP A 83 28.01 -6.74 22.79
N MET A 84 28.91 -6.90 23.76
CA MET A 84 29.67 -5.80 24.38
C MET A 84 30.57 -5.10 23.35
N LEU A 85 31.38 -5.85 22.59
CA LEU A 85 32.24 -5.28 21.54
C LEU A 85 31.43 -4.67 20.40
N THR A 86 30.30 -5.29 20.03
CA THR A 86 29.36 -4.73 19.05
C THR A 86 28.85 -3.37 19.51
N THR A 87 28.43 -3.26 20.77
CA THR A 87 27.98 -1.99 21.36
C THR A 87 29.08 -0.92 21.33
N GLU A 88 30.31 -1.30 21.66
CA GLU A 88 31.47 -0.41 21.66
C GLU A 88 31.89 0.04 20.25
N PHE A 89 31.82 -0.84 19.24
CA PHE A 89 32.22 -0.51 17.88
C PHE A 89 31.12 0.17 17.06
N ALA A 90 29.84 -0.08 17.35
CA ALA A 90 28.72 0.62 16.71
C ALA A 90 28.77 2.15 16.94
N GLN A 91 29.42 2.60 18.02
CA GLN A 91 29.67 4.01 18.29
C GLN A 91 30.80 4.62 17.43
N SER A 92 31.46 3.83 16.58
CA SER A 92 32.52 4.28 15.71
C SER A 92 32.02 4.64 14.31
N ARG A 93 32.22 5.89 13.90
CA ARG A 93 31.90 6.35 12.53
C ARG A 93 32.79 5.75 11.44
N TYR A 94 33.88 5.06 11.81
CA TYR A 94 34.84 4.47 10.89
C TYR A 94 34.72 2.95 10.78
N LEU A 95 33.90 2.32 11.62
CA LEU A 95 33.71 0.87 11.62
C LEU A 95 32.28 0.57 11.21
N ASN A 96 32.13 -0.40 10.31
CA ASN A 96 30.86 -1.02 10.00
C ASN A 96 30.85 -2.39 10.69
N VAL A 97 29.99 -2.57 11.70
CA VAL A 97 29.96 -3.82 12.47
C VAL A 97 28.99 -4.80 11.83
N ILE A 98 29.51 -5.92 11.34
CA ILE A 98 28.71 -7.04 10.85
C ILE A 98 28.23 -7.84 12.06
N THR A 99 26.93 -7.86 12.28
CA THR A 99 26.31 -8.48 13.46
C THR A 99 26.37 -10.01 13.40
N MET A 100 26.32 -10.65 14.57
CA MET A 100 26.25 -12.12 14.64
C MET A 100 24.99 -12.65 13.93
N GLN A 101 23.87 -11.94 13.99
CA GLN A 101 22.66 -12.27 13.24
C GLN A 101 22.97 -12.41 11.73
N ARG A 102 23.65 -11.42 11.14
CA ARG A 102 24.02 -11.46 9.73
C ARG A 102 24.95 -12.62 9.41
N LEU A 103 25.94 -12.89 10.26
CA LEU A 103 26.85 -14.03 10.07
C LEU A 103 26.11 -15.36 10.15
N SER A 104 25.16 -15.51 11.08
CA SER A 104 24.31 -16.70 11.21
C SER A 104 23.40 -16.89 9.99
N GLU A 105 22.80 -15.82 9.47
CA GLU A 105 21.96 -15.85 8.26
C GLU A 105 22.77 -16.33 7.03
N VAL A 106 23.97 -15.76 6.83
CA VAL A 106 24.87 -16.16 5.73
C VAL A 106 25.38 -17.60 5.93
N ALA A 107 25.66 -18.02 7.17
CA ALA A 107 26.04 -19.39 7.48
C ALA A 107 24.91 -20.38 7.13
N GLN A 108 23.67 -20.10 7.51
CA GLN A 108 22.52 -20.95 7.23
C GLN A 108 22.27 -21.12 5.73
N GLN A 109 22.43 -20.04 4.93
CA GLN A 109 22.34 -20.10 3.47
C GLN A 109 23.38 -21.04 2.84
N ASN A 110 24.51 -21.25 3.52
CA ASN A 110 25.56 -22.18 3.12
C ASN A 110 25.40 -23.58 3.74
N GLY A 111 24.24 -23.87 4.36
CA GLY A 111 23.98 -25.13 5.04
C GLY A 111 24.84 -25.33 6.30
N LYS A 112 25.26 -24.25 6.95
CA LYS A 112 26.10 -24.23 8.16
C LYS A 112 25.33 -23.70 9.37
N GLY A 113 25.69 -24.17 10.55
CA GLY A 113 25.23 -23.64 11.83
C GLY A 113 26.27 -22.74 12.49
N GLU A 114 25.89 -22.03 13.56
CA GLU A 114 26.80 -21.12 14.28
C GLU A 114 28.06 -21.80 14.81
N ARG A 115 27.99 -23.09 15.17
CA ARG A 115 29.17 -23.85 15.64
C ARG A 115 30.20 -24.08 14.54
N ASP A 116 29.79 -24.07 13.27
CA ASP A 116 30.72 -24.19 12.16
C ASP A 116 31.60 -22.93 12.02
N LEU A 117 31.18 -21.81 12.61
CA LEU A 117 31.97 -20.57 12.65
C LEU A 117 33.12 -20.61 13.68
N ASP A 118 33.20 -21.67 14.50
CA ASP A 118 34.39 -21.90 15.34
C ASP A 118 35.60 -22.36 14.48
N ASP A 119 35.37 -22.87 13.27
CA ASP A 119 36.42 -23.18 12.29
C ASP A 119 36.89 -21.91 11.55
N PRO A 120 38.19 -21.55 11.62
CA PRO A 120 38.70 -20.30 11.02
C PRO A 120 38.46 -20.19 9.51
N SER A 121 38.50 -21.30 8.78
CA SER A 121 38.34 -21.28 7.31
C SER A 121 36.89 -21.03 6.92
N THR A 122 35.96 -21.65 7.64
CA THR A 122 34.52 -21.45 7.50
C THR A 122 34.14 -20.04 7.92
N ALA A 123 34.62 -19.58 9.08
CA ALA A 123 34.41 -18.22 9.56
C ALA A 123 34.88 -17.16 8.56
N ALA A 124 36.06 -17.34 7.95
CA ALA A 124 36.57 -16.43 6.93
C ALA A 124 35.76 -16.44 5.63
N ALA A 125 35.25 -17.60 5.21
CA ALA A 125 34.35 -17.68 4.06
C ALA A 125 33.03 -16.93 4.33
N ILE A 126 32.39 -17.20 5.47
CA ILE A 126 31.13 -16.55 5.85
C ILE A 126 31.30 -15.05 6.07
N ALA A 127 32.36 -14.63 6.75
CA ALA A 127 32.64 -13.21 6.98
C ALA A 127 32.86 -12.45 5.67
N ARG A 128 33.59 -13.02 4.70
CA ARG A 128 33.74 -12.41 3.36
C ARG A 128 32.44 -12.30 2.60
N GLN A 129 31.61 -13.33 2.66
CA GLN A 129 30.29 -13.31 2.02
C GLN A 129 29.34 -12.31 2.71
N ALA A 130 29.54 -12.06 4.00
CA ALA A 130 28.91 -10.98 4.74
C ALA A 130 29.62 -9.62 4.56
N SER A 131 30.52 -9.48 3.60
CA SER A 131 31.25 -8.25 3.26
C SER A 131 32.10 -7.67 4.41
N ALA A 132 32.57 -8.53 5.33
CA ALA A 132 33.54 -8.16 6.35
C ALA A 132 34.97 -8.18 5.78
N GLU A 133 35.74 -7.15 6.10
CA GLU A 133 37.19 -7.07 5.80
C GLU A 133 38.02 -7.66 6.94
N ILE A 134 37.54 -7.49 8.17
CA ILE A 134 38.22 -7.90 9.40
C ILE A 134 37.33 -8.85 10.17
N ILE A 135 37.93 -9.88 10.74
CA ILE A 135 37.28 -10.83 11.66
C ILE A 135 37.91 -10.65 13.03
N LEU A 136 37.07 -10.47 14.03
CA LEU A 136 37.44 -10.56 15.42
C LEU A 136 36.93 -11.88 15.98
N THR A 137 37.88 -12.72 16.37
CA THR A 137 37.61 -13.96 17.08
C THR A 137 38.34 -13.91 18.41
N GLY A 138 37.82 -14.58 19.43
CA GLY A 138 38.41 -14.49 20.75
C GLY A 138 38.11 -15.68 21.63
N ARG A 139 38.86 -15.74 22.71
CA ARG A 139 38.75 -16.77 23.74
C ARG A 139 38.94 -16.13 25.11
N PHE A 140 38.30 -16.72 26.12
CA PHE A 140 38.51 -16.32 27.51
C PHE A 140 38.82 -17.52 28.38
N TYR A 141 39.71 -17.32 29.35
CA TYR A 141 40.24 -18.36 30.23
C TYR A 141 40.66 -17.76 31.57
N HIS A 142 40.81 -18.61 32.59
CA HIS A 142 41.43 -18.22 33.84
C HIS A 142 42.95 -18.39 33.78
N GLN A 143 43.67 -17.36 34.21
CA GLN A 143 45.09 -17.43 34.46
C GLN A 143 45.36 -16.99 35.90
N TYR A 144 45.69 -17.96 36.76
CA TYR A 144 45.70 -17.78 38.22
C TYR A 144 44.34 -17.23 38.70
N ASP A 145 44.31 -16.16 39.48
CA ASP A 145 43.09 -15.52 39.99
C ASP A 145 42.49 -14.49 39.03
N SER A 146 42.99 -14.40 37.79
CA SER A 146 42.53 -13.40 36.81
C SER A 146 41.72 -14.04 35.68
N LEU A 147 40.68 -13.35 35.25
CA LEU A 147 40.00 -13.63 33.98
C LEU A 147 40.78 -12.94 32.86
N CYS A 148 41.14 -13.70 31.83
CA CYS A 148 41.84 -13.22 30.64
C CYS A 148 40.92 -13.30 29.42
N ILE A 149 40.90 -12.24 28.61
CA ILE A 149 40.23 -12.22 27.31
C ILE A 149 41.31 -11.95 26.26
N GLU A 150 41.39 -12.84 25.29
CA GLU A 150 42.27 -12.74 24.14
C GLU A 150 41.44 -12.59 22.88
N VAL A 151 41.78 -11.62 22.05
CA VAL A 151 41.16 -11.38 20.74
C VAL A 151 42.22 -11.38 19.66
N GLU A 152 41.94 -12.13 18.61
CA GLU A 152 42.70 -12.13 17.36
C GLU A 152 41.94 -11.30 16.32
N MET A 153 42.65 -10.36 15.71
CA MET A 153 42.19 -9.61 14.56
C MET A 153 42.76 -10.25 13.30
N ILE A 154 41.88 -10.69 12.42
CA ILE A 154 42.23 -11.49 11.24
C ILE A 154 41.73 -10.75 10.00
N ASP A 155 42.56 -10.70 8.97
CA ASP A 155 42.14 -10.23 7.65
C ASP A 155 41.28 -11.30 6.98
N ALA A 156 40.04 -10.95 6.63
CA ALA A 156 39.05 -11.92 6.13
C ALA A 156 39.44 -12.54 4.79
N VAL A 157 40.29 -11.88 4.00
CA VAL A 157 40.70 -12.31 2.66
C VAL A 157 41.90 -13.24 2.71
N THR A 158 42.95 -12.81 3.41
CA THR A 158 44.23 -13.51 3.50
C THR A 158 44.26 -14.52 4.64
N THR A 159 43.31 -14.46 5.57
CA THR A 159 43.26 -15.23 6.83
C THR A 159 44.48 -15.01 7.74
N GLN A 160 45.27 -13.97 7.47
CA GLN A 160 46.43 -13.63 8.29
C GLN A 160 45.99 -12.92 9.57
N ILE A 161 46.61 -13.29 10.69
CA ILE A 161 46.43 -12.59 11.96
C ILE A 161 47.16 -11.25 11.86
N LEU A 162 46.39 -10.17 11.82
CA LEU A 162 46.87 -8.79 11.82
C LEU A 162 47.38 -8.38 13.20
N ARG A 163 46.67 -8.80 14.26
CA ARG A 163 46.98 -8.43 15.63
C ARG A 163 46.42 -9.42 16.64
N ARG A 164 47.05 -9.48 17.81
CA ARG A 164 46.52 -10.12 19.01
C ARG A 164 46.50 -9.12 20.15
N GLU A 165 45.38 -9.04 20.84
CA GLU A 165 45.21 -8.21 22.03
C GLU A 165 44.78 -9.10 23.20
N THR A 166 45.29 -8.79 24.39
CA THR A 166 44.92 -9.51 25.61
C THR A 166 44.67 -8.52 26.75
N VAL A 167 43.54 -8.67 27.43
CA VAL A 167 43.21 -7.97 28.67
C VAL A 167 43.08 -8.96 29.82
N ARG A 168 43.43 -8.52 31.02
CA ARG A 168 43.31 -9.28 32.26
C ARG A 168 42.64 -8.45 33.34
N GLY A 169 41.76 -9.06 34.11
CA GLY A 169 41.09 -8.44 35.25
C GLY A 169 41.00 -9.41 36.42
N ALA A 170 40.84 -8.87 37.63
CA ALA A 170 40.79 -9.64 38.88
C ALA A 170 39.52 -10.51 39.06
N GLY A 171 38.61 -10.50 38.08
CA GLY A 171 37.34 -11.20 38.15
C GLY A 171 36.34 -10.68 37.12
N LEU A 172 35.12 -11.25 37.16
CA LEU A 172 34.03 -10.93 36.23
C LEU A 172 33.51 -9.49 36.43
N GLU A 173 33.62 -8.93 37.62
CA GLU A 173 33.23 -7.55 37.93
C GLU A 173 34.04 -6.49 37.17
N ARG A 174 35.22 -6.85 36.63
CA ARG A 174 36.04 -5.98 35.80
C ARG A 174 35.75 -6.10 34.31
N ILE A 175 34.77 -6.91 33.91
CA ILE A 175 34.52 -7.27 32.50
C ILE A 175 34.29 -6.04 31.61
N PHE A 176 33.52 -5.04 32.05
CA PHE A 176 33.26 -3.85 31.24
C PHE A 176 34.54 -3.03 31.01
N ALA A 177 35.31 -2.74 32.07
CA ALA A 177 36.59 -2.03 31.93
C ALA A 177 37.61 -2.81 31.08
N MET A 178 37.60 -4.15 31.14
CA MET A 178 38.40 -4.99 30.26
C MET A 178 37.98 -4.83 28.80
N VAL A 179 36.67 -4.86 28.51
CA VAL A 179 36.15 -4.69 27.14
C VAL A 179 36.37 -3.27 26.64
N ASP A 180 36.20 -2.23 27.47
CA ASP A 180 36.47 -0.84 27.10
C ASP A 180 37.95 -0.65 26.69
N SER A 181 38.88 -1.21 27.48
CA SER A 181 40.31 -1.15 27.17
C SER A 181 40.66 -1.95 25.90
N LEU A 182 40.00 -3.09 25.70
CA LEU A 182 40.17 -3.93 24.52
C LEU A 182 39.62 -3.24 23.26
N SER A 183 38.44 -2.62 23.36
CA SER A 183 37.78 -1.91 22.26
C SER A 183 38.63 -0.73 21.80
N GLU A 184 39.20 0.04 22.72
CA GLU A 184 40.10 1.15 22.41
C GLU A 184 41.34 0.69 21.63
N ARG A 185 42.02 -0.37 22.09
CA ARG A 185 43.20 -0.90 21.39
C ARG A 185 42.86 -1.50 20.02
N LEU A 186 41.75 -2.22 19.92
CA LEU A 186 41.31 -2.77 18.63
C LEU A 186 40.95 -1.66 17.64
N ARG A 187 40.22 -0.61 18.07
CA ARG A 187 39.91 0.55 17.21
C ARG A 187 41.18 1.27 16.74
N ALA A 188 42.14 1.50 17.62
CA ALA A 188 43.40 2.16 17.27
C ALA A 188 44.14 1.41 16.15
N ASN A 189 44.11 0.09 16.17
CA ASN A 189 44.72 -0.75 15.13
C ASN A 189 43.94 -0.75 13.80
N MET A 190 42.63 -0.49 13.80
CA MET A 190 41.78 -0.47 12.59
C MET A 190 41.73 0.90 11.89
N ARG A 191 42.03 1.99 12.60
CA ARG A 191 41.86 3.39 12.11
C ARG A 191 42.87 3.84 11.06
N GLY A 192 44.07 3.26 10.99
CA GLY A 192 45.11 3.70 10.05
C GLY A 192 45.48 5.19 10.20
N ASN A 193 45.64 5.92 9.08
CA ASN A 193 46.05 7.34 9.03
C ASN A 193 44.90 8.37 9.15
N LEU A 194 43.73 7.99 9.67
CA LEU A 194 42.59 8.89 9.82
C LEU A 194 42.81 9.85 11.01
N GLU A 195 42.47 11.15 10.87
CA GLU A 195 42.73 12.18 11.88
C GLU A 195 42.17 11.82 13.28
N GLU A 196 42.98 12.03 14.32
CA GLU A 196 42.57 11.87 15.72
C GLU A 196 41.48 12.88 16.08
N ARG A 197 40.25 12.38 16.25
CA ARG A 197 39.22 13.06 17.03
C ARG A 197 38.87 12.24 18.27
N PRO A 198 38.73 12.86 19.45
CA PRO A 198 38.23 12.17 20.63
C PRO A 198 36.86 11.57 20.32
N GLN A 199 36.70 10.28 20.57
CA GLN A 199 35.39 9.65 20.47
C GLN A 199 34.57 10.03 21.69
N THR A 200 33.42 10.66 21.48
CA THR A 200 32.49 11.13 22.52
C THR A 200 31.42 10.08 22.84
N GLY A 201 31.78 8.80 22.83
CA GLY A 201 30.88 7.68 23.10
C GLY A 201 30.75 7.39 24.60
N VAL A 202 29.66 6.74 24.99
CA VAL A 202 29.44 6.27 26.36
C VAL A 202 30.07 4.88 26.49
N THR A 203 30.87 4.65 27.53
CA THR A 203 31.51 3.35 27.79
C THR A 203 30.50 2.31 28.27
N LEU A 204 30.81 1.01 28.15
CA LEU A 204 29.93 -0.04 28.68
C LEU A 204 29.69 0.12 30.18
N ALA A 205 30.73 0.51 30.92
CA ALA A 205 30.65 0.77 32.34
C ALA A 205 29.69 1.92 32.68
N GLU A 206 29.48 2.89 31.80
CA GLU A 206 28.50 3.98 31.98
C GLU A 206 27.08 3.57 31.55
N ILE A 207 26.95 2.61 30.62
CA ILE A 207 25.67 2.03 30.19
C ILE A 207 25.02 1.20 31.30
N THR A 208 25.79 0.30 31.93
CA THR A 208 25.36 -0.45 33.12
C THR A 208 26.55 -0.88 33.98
N HIS A 209 26.36 -0.93 35.30
CA HIS A 209 27.35 -1.46 36.24
C HIS A 209 27.09 -2.91 36.64
N SER A 210 25.96 -3.50 36.23
CA SER A 210 25.59 -4.87 36.61
C SER A 210 25.85 -5.85 35.46
N VAL A 211 26.73 -6.81 35.72
CA VAL A 211 27.02 -7.90 34.78
C VAL A 211 25.78 -8.75 34.56
N GLU A 212 24.99 -9.00 35.62
CA GLU A 212 23.74 -9.74 35.55
C GLU A 212 22.69 -9.01 34.70
N ALA A 213 22.59 -7.68 34.84
CA ALA A 213 21.70 -6.88 34.00
C ALA A 213 22.08 -6.99 32.53
N PHE A 214 23.38 -6.84 32.21
CA PHE A 214 23.86 -6.99 30.84
C PHE A 214 23.66 -8.40 30.29
N ARG A 215 23.90 -9.45 31.09
CA ARG A 215 23.64 -10.84 30.69
C ARG A 215 22.17 -11.03 30.31
N CYS A 216 21.25 -10.56 31.14
CA CYS A 216 19.81 -10.62 30.85
C CYS A 216 19.46 -9.83 29.59
N TYR A 217 20.07 -8.66 29.38
CA TYR A 217 19.87 -7.86 28.16
C TYR A 217 20.38 -8.55 26.90
N SER A 218 21.60 -9.11 26.91
CA SER A 218 22.18 -9.89 25.81
C SER A 218 21.32 -11.10 25.44
N MET A 219 20.83 -11.84 26.45
CA MET A 219 19.85 -12.92 26.22
C MET A 219 18.54 -12.40 25.64
N GLY A 220 18.12 -11.19 26.01
CA GLY A 220 16.93 -10.54 25.44
C GLY A 220 17.11 -10.24 23.95
N LEU A 221 18.27 -9.68 23.56
CA LEU A 221 18.62 -9.46 22.17
C LEU A 221 18.66 -10.77 21.37
N GLU A 222 19.25 -11.83 21.93
CA GLU A 222 19.26 -13.15 21.29
C GLU A 222 17.84 -13.69 21.01
N ASN A 223 16.93 -13.54 21.98
CA ASN A 223 15.54 -13.95 21.79
C ASN A 223 14.81 -13.04 20.78
N MET A 224 15.12 -11.75 20.72
CA MET A 224 14.62 -10.87 19.66
C MET A 224 15.09 -11.31 18.27
N ASP A 225 16.37 -11.64 18.10
CA ASP A 225 16.92 -12.13 16.83
C ASP A 225 16.23 -13.43 16.36
N LYS A 226 15.78 -14.24 17.32
CA LYS A 226 15.01 -15.48 17.10
C LYS A 226 13.49 -15.26 17.00
N PHE A 227 13.03 -14.00 17.03
CA PHE A 227 11.61 -13.62 17.05
C PHE A 227 10.81 -14.19 18.25
N LEU A 228 11.49 -14.58 19.32
CA LEU A 228 10.91 -15.04 20.58
C LEU A 228 10.59 -13.84 21.48
N TRP A 229 9.59 -13.05 21.08
CA TRP A 229 9.27 -11.76 21.69
C TRP A 229 8.93 -11.83 23.18
N ASN A 230 8.21 -12.87 23.61
CA ASN A 230 7.81 -13.02 25.01
C ASN A 230 9.02 -13.30 25.92
N GLU A 231 9.91 -14.17 25.45
CA GLU A 231 11.17 -14.52 26.10
C GLU A 231 12.09 -13.31 26.16
N ALA A 232 12.19 -12.55 25.07
CA ALA A 232 12.94 -11.29 25.02
C ALA A 232 12.42 -10.27 26.05
N VAL A 233 11.11 -10.05 26.10
CA VAL A 233 10.46 -9.15 27.07
C VAL A 233 10.76 -9.58 28.51
N LYS A 234 10.73 -10.88 28.80
CA LYS A 234 11.08 -11.40 30.13
C LYS A 234 12.54 -11.09 30.48
N CYS A 235 13.46 -11.35 29.56
CA CYS A 235 14.89 -11.07 29.71
C CYS A 235 15.17 -9.58 29.95
N PHE A 236 14.55 -8.67 29.20
CA PHE A 236 14.72 -7.23 29.42
C PHE A 236 14.13 -6.76 30.76
N LYS A 237 12.98 -7.32 31.17
CA LYS A 237 12.41 -7.04 32.51
C LYS A 237 13.33 -7.55 33.61
N ASP A 238 13.96 -8.71 33.44
CA ASP A 238 14.93 -9.24 34.38
C ASP A 238 16.19 -8.37 34.44
N ALA A 239 16.67 -7.84 33.31
CA ALA A 239 17.78 -6.89 33.27
C ALA A 239 17.50 -5.66 34.16
N LEU A 240 16.28 -5.12 34.07
CA LEU A 240 15.85 -3.97 34.88
C LEU A 240 15.69 -4.27 36.38
N LYS A 241 15.60 -5.54 36.80
CA LYS A 241 15.62 -5.92 38.22
C LYS A 241 17.02 -5.77 38.81
N TYR A 242 18.05 -6.05 38.01
CA TYR A 242 19.44 -5.96 38.43
C TYR A 242 20.01 -4.54 38.26
N ASP A 243 19.56 -3.80 37.25
CA ASP A 243 19.88 -2.38 37.07
C ASP A 243 18.64 -1.61 36.57
N SER A 244 17.99 -0.89 37.49
CA SER A 244 16.77 -0.12 37.20
C SER A 244 17.01 1.13 36.35
N THR A 245 18.27 1.48 36.09
CA THR A 245 18.70 2.62 35.26
C THR A 245 19.17 2.20 33.87
N PHE A 246 19.08 0.90 33.52
CA PHE A 246 19.58 0.38 32.24
C PHE A 246 18.69 0.81 31.07
N ALA A 247 18.99 1.98 30.51
CA ALA A 247 18.19 2.68 29.51
C ALA A 247 17.92 1.85 28.24
N ALA A 248 18.91 1.08 27.78
CA ALA A 248 18.78 0.26 26.56
C ALA A 248 17.70 -0.83 26.71
N ALA A 249 17.54 -1.42 27.90
CA ALA A 249 16.49 -2.39 28.16
C ALA A 249 15.09 -1.75 28.12
N TYR A 250 14.93 -0.52 28.63
CA TYR A 250 13.68 0.24 28.48
C TYR A 250 13.38 0.57 27.02
N LEU A 251 14.39 0.93 26.22
CA LEU A 251 14.23 1.20 24.79
C LEU A 251 13.71 -0.03 24.05
N ARG A 252 14.33 -1.19 24.23
CA ARG A 252 13.91 -2.45 23.57
C ARG A 252 12.50 -2.87 23.98
N LEU A 253 12.17 -2.78 25.27
CA LEU A 253 10.80 -3.03 25.75
C LEU A 253 9.80 -2.04 25.14
N GLY A 254 10.16 -0.75 25.08
CA GLY A 254 9.32 0.29 24.50
C GLY A 254 9.06 0.10 23.01
N GLN A 255 10.06 -0.36 22.25
CA GLN A 255 9.92 -0.72 20.84
C GLN A 255 8.98 -1.91 20.66
N ILE A 256 9.22 -3.02 21.37
CA ILE A 256 8.36 -4.23 21.28
C ILE A 256 6.90 -3.90 21.63
N ASP A 257 6.67 -3.16 22.72
CA ASP A 257 5.31 -2.78 23.13
C ASP A 257 4.65 -1.79 22.15
N ALA A 258 5.43 -0.89 21.53
CA ALA A 258 4.92 0.05 20.55
C ALA A 258 4.49 -0.66 19.25
N ASP A 259 5.27 -1.65 18.81
CA ASP A 259 5.00 -2.42 17.59
C ASP A 259 3.84 -3.42 17.76
N MET A 260 3.62 -3.95 18.98
CA MET A 260 2.60 -4.96 19.25
C MET A 260 1.18 -4.40 19.50
N ASP A 261 1.03 -3.18 20.03
CA ASP A 261 -0.30 -2.70 20.44
C ASP A 261 -0.46 -1.15 20.51
N LYS A 262 0.43 -0.35 19.90
CA LYS A 262 0.43 1.14 19.93
C LYS A 262 -0.03 1.75 21.27
N ASN A 263 0.32 1.11 22.38
CA ASN A 263 -0.40 1.29 23.64
C ASN A 263 0.31 2.29 24.57
N SER A 264 -0.41 2.79 25.59
CA SER A 264 0.15 3.76 26.55
C SER A 264 1.37 3.25 27.32
N ASN A 265 1.60 1.93 27.38
CA ASN A 265 2.73 1.33 28.08
C ASN A 265 4.05 1.53 27.36
N GLY A 266 4.09 1.33 26.04
CA GLY A 266 5.29 1.59 25.22
C GLY A 266 5.79 3.02 25.41
N LYS A 267 4.87 3.99 25.52
CA LYS A 267 5.22 5.41 25.72
C LYS A 267 5.90 5.66 27.05
N LYS A 268 5.41 5.01 28.11
CA LYS A 268 6.01 5.10 29.45
C LYS A 268 7.41 4.49 29.46
N LEU A 269 7.60 3.37 28.75
CA LEU A 269 8.90 2.71 28.63
C LEU A 269 9.90 3.57 27.85
N LEU A 270 9.50 4.17 26.72
CA LEU A 270 10.36 5.10 25.98
C LEU A 270 10.68 6.37 26.79
N GLN A 271 9.72 6.90 27.56
CA GLN A 271 9.99 8.00 28.51
C GLN A 271 11.00 7.62 29.60
N LYS A 272 10.96 6.37 30.08
CA LYS A 272 11.97 5.86 31.02
C LYS A 272 13.34 5.71 30.36
N ALA A 273 13.42 5.23 29.12
CA ALA A 273 14.67 5.23 28.36
C ALA A 273 15.22 6.66 28.19
N ARG A 274 14.35 7.64 27.91
CA ARG A 274 14.72 9.07 27.80
C ARG A 274 15.24 9.64 29.11
N GLN A 275 14.64 9.28 30.25
CA GLN A 275 15.07 9.71 31.58
C GLN A 275 16.54 9.36 31.86
N TYR A 276 17.02 8.23 31.34
CA TYR A 276 18.39 7.73 31.49
C TYR A 276 19.17 7.79 30.16
N SER A 277 18.84 8.76 29.29
CA SER A 277 19.41 8.84 27.94
C SER A 277 20.91 9.13 27.91
N ASP A 278 21.46 9.70 28.99
CA ASP A 278 22.90 9.85 29.22
C ASP A 278 23.62 8.49 29.21
N LYS A 279 22.94 7.42 29.61
CA LYS A 279 23.44 6.03 29.61
C LYS A 279 23.17 5.25 28.31
N LEU A 280 22.70 5.90 27.26
CA LEU A 280 22.53 5.29 25.94
C LEU A 280 23.72 5.58 25.03
N SER A 281 24.09 4.59 24.20
CA SER A 281 25.02 4.76 23.09
C SER A 281 24.49 5.80 22.08
N GLU A 282 25.36 6.38 21.24
CA GLU A 282 24.91 7.33 20.18
C GLU A 282 23.86 6.69 19.27
N THR A 283 24.06 5.43 18.90
CA THR A 283 23.11 4.63 18.10
C THR A 283 21.77 4.47 18.80
N ASP A 284 21.76 4.11 20.08
CA ASP A 284 20.50 3.89 20.81
C ASP A 284 19.76 5.19 21.13
N ARG A 285 20.47 6.32 21.27
CA ARG A 285 19.81 7.64 21.36
C ARG A 285 19.06 7.98 20.08
N ILE A 286 19.65 7.70 18.92
CA ILE A 286 18.98 7.91 17.63
C ILE A 286 17.80 6.95 17.48
N ARG A 287 17.96 5.67 17.82
CA ARG A 287 16.84 4.70 17.82
C ARG A 287 15.71 5.09 18.78
N LEU A 288 16.03 5.68 19.93
CA LEU A 288 15.03 6.24 20.85
C LEU A 288 14.27 7.41 20.22
N GLU A 289 14.96 8.33 19.55
CA GLU A 289 14.31 9.44 18.84
C GLU A 289 13.41 8.95 17.70
N VAL A 290 13.85 7.97 16.92
CA VAL A 290 13.05 7.30 15.89
C VAL A 290 11.82 6.64 16.51
N ALA A 291 11.97 5.86 17.58
CA ALA A 291 10.87 5.18 18.25
C ALA A 291 9.84 6.16 18.83
N GLU A 292 10.29 7.25 19.46
CA GLU A 292 9.39 8.30 19.97
C GLU A 292 8.66 9.03 18.84
N ALA A 293 9.31 9.31 17.71
CA ALA A 293 8.68 9.96 16.57
C ALA A 293 7.66 9.06 15.87
N LYS A 294 7.98 7.75 15.70
CA LYS A 294 7.05 6.72 15.23
C LYS A 294 5.84 6.62 16.15
N GLN A 295 6.06 6.56 17.46
CA GLN A 295 4.97 6.47 18.44
C GLN A 295 4.08 7.71 18.49
N ALA A 296 4.65 8.89 18.23
CA ALA A 296 3.90 10.13 18.16
C ALA A 296 3.18 10.32 16.81
N ASP A 297 3.30 9.36 15.88
CA ASP A 297 2.88 9.47 14.48
C ASP A 297 3.32 10.80 13.83
N ASN A 298 4.48 11.34 14.25
CA ASN A 298 5.03 12.62 13.78
C ASN A 298 6.00 12.38 12.62
N PHE A 299 5.45 12.19 11.43
CA PHE A 299 6.21 11.86 10.22
C PHE A 299 7.26 12.91 9.80
N PRO A 300 6.99 14.25 9.84
CA PRO A 300 7.99 15.24 9.49
C PRO A 300 9.23 15.20 10.40
N ARG A 301 9.00 15.02 11.71
CA ARG A 301 10.09 14.86 12.68
C ARG A 301 10.83 13.54 12.44
N LEU A 302 10.11 12.44 12.22
CA LEU A 302 10.68 11.12 11.94
C LEU A 302 11.59 11.16 10.70
N LEU A 303 11.12 11.76 9.60
CA LEU A 303 11.89 11.89 8.37
C LEU A 303 13.18 12.67 8.61
N THR A 304 13.10 13.82 9.31
CA THR A 304 14.29 14.64 9.64
C THR A 304 15.31 13.86 10.45
N ILE A 305 14.85 13.11 11.46
CA ILE A 305 15.72 12.26 12.30
C ILE A 305 16.38 11.19 11.45
N LEU A 306 15.62 10.49 10.60
CA LEU A 306 16.12 9.40 9.77
C LEU A 306 17.11 9.89 8.71
N GLU A 307 16.86 11.03 8.05
CA GLU A 307 17.79 11.65 7.10
C GLU A 307 19.11 12.04 7.78
N GLN A 308 19.06 12.60 8.99
CA GLN A 308 20.28 12.88 9.76
C GLN A 308 20.97 11.60 10.25
N ALA A 309 20.19 10.57 10.59
CA ALA A 309 20.70 9.30 11.08
C ALA A 309 21.49 8.55 10.00
N VAL A 310 20.99 8.48 8.76
CA VAL A 310 21.74 7.84 7.65
C VAL A 310 23.01 8.59 7.28
N LEU A 311 23.11 9.90 7.55
CA LEU A 311 24.36 10.65 7.39
C LEU A 311 25.39 10.31 8.47
N ARG A 312 24.93 10.01 9.69
CA ARG A 312 25.79 9.66 10.83
C ARG A 312 26.18 8.19 10.86
N MET A 313 25.30 7.32 10.35
CA MET A 313 25.45 5.87 10.33
C MET A 313 25.16 5.35 8.92
N PRO A 314 26.03 5.65 7.94
CA PRO A 314 25.75 5.37 6.52
C PRO A 314 25.69 3.88 6.19
N SER A 315 26.21 2.99 7.03
CA SER A 315 26.16 1.54 6.83
C SER A 315 25.08 0.84 7.68
N ASP A 316 24.29 1.59 8.46
CA ASP A 316 23.20 1.00 9.25
C ASP A 316 22.00 0.70 8.34
N VAL A 317 21.82 -0.60 8.07
CA VAL A 317 20.79 -1.14 7.17
C VAL A 317 19.39 -0.90 7.73
N GLU A 318 19.20 -1.02 9.05
CA GLU A 318 17.91 -0.89 9.72
C GLU A 318 17.40 0.56 9.62
N ILE A 319 18.26 1.54 9.91
CA ILE A 319 17.92 2.97 9.81
C ILE A 319 17.65 3.38 8.38
N ARG A 320 18.42 2.84 7.43
CA ARG A 320 18.19 3.07 6.00
C ARG A 320 16.87 2.46 5.51
N GLN A 321 16.56 1.25 5.96
CA GLN A 321 15.28 0.59 5.70
C GLN A 321 14.11 1.38 6.30
N ASP A 322 14.25 1.91 7.51
CA ASP A 322 13.26 2.78 8.15
C ASP A 322 13.06 4.11 7.39
N LEU A 323 14.13 4.72 6.89
CA LEU A 323 14.05 5.90 6.02
C LEU A 323 13.32 5.58 4.72
N ALA A 324 13.69 4.48 4.06
CA ALA A 324 13.05 4.03 2.83
C ALA A 324 11.54 3.79 3.02
N ARG A 325 11.16 3.07 4.08
CA ARG A 325 9.74 2.85 4.45
C ARG A 325 9.01 4.16 4.74
N THR A 326 9.65 5.10 5.45
CA THR A 326 9.03 6.40 5.78
C THR A 326 8.78 7.21 4.52
N LEU A 327 9.76 7.30 3.62
CA LEU A 327 9.63 8.00 2.33
C LEU A 327 8.50 7.39 1.47
N TYR A 328 8.47 6.07 1.39
CA TYR A 328 7.46 5.35 0.62
C TYR A 328 6.06 5.45 1.24
N HIS A 329 5.86 5.04 2.49
CA HIS A 329 4.54 4.93 3.10
C HIS A 329 3.95 6.26 3.56
N ALA A 330 4.77 7.16 4.12
CA ALA A 330 4.29 8.40 4.71
C ALA A 330 4.38 9.60 3.76
N CYS A 331 5.38 9.62 2.86
CA CYS A 331 5.58 10.74 1.95
C CYS A 331 5.11 10.44 0.50
N GLY A 332 4.86 9.18 0.15
CA GLY A 332 4.56 8.79 -1.23
C GLY A 332 5.73 8.98 -2.20
N ASP A 333 6.94 9.22 -1.69
CA ASP A 333 8.17 9.47 -2.44
C ASP A 333 8.83 8.14 -2.79
N LEU A 334 8.21 7.47 -3.77
CA LEU A 334 8.57 6.12 -4.20
C LEU A 334 9.99 6.05 -4.74
N GLU A 335 10.46 7.07 -5.43
CA GLU A 335 11.78 7.13 -6.06
C GLU A 335 12.89 7.17 -5.01
N ARG A 336 12.80 8.08 -4.03
CA ARG A 336 13.80 8.15 -2.96
C ARG A 336 13.73 6.94 -2.03
N GLY A 337 12.53 6.42 -1.77
CA GLY A 337 12.36 5.17 -1.03
C GLY A 337 13.10 4.01 -1.71
N LEU A 338 12.96 3.87 -3.03
CA LEU A 338 13.64 2.82 -3.81
C LEU A 338 15.17 2.96 -3.74
N GLU A 339 15.72 4.17 -3.91
CA GLU A 339 17.17 4.41 -3.81
C GLU A 339 17.73 3.94 -2.45
N HIS A 340 17.04 4.25 -1.35
CA HIS A 340 17.47 3.82 -0.03
C HIS A 340 17.32 2.30 0.18
N PHE A 341 16.28 1.67 -0.36
CA PHE A 341 16.16 0.21 -0.34
C PHE A 341 17.26 -0.49 -1.17
N GLU A 342 17.60 0.04 -2.34
CA GLU A 342 18.68 -0.49 -3.18
C GLU A 342 20.03 -0.42 -2.46
N ILE A 343 20.35 0.73 -1.85
CA ILE A 343 21.56 0.86 -1.04
C ILE A 343 21.52 -0.08 0.18
N ALA A 344 20.37 -0.23 0.85
CA ALA A 344 20.24 -1.16 1.96
C ALA A 344 20.48 -2.62 1.51
N LEU A 345 20.05 -2.97 0.29
CA LEU A 345 20.27 -4.28 -0.29
C LEU A 345 21.73 -4.50 -0.72
N GLU A 346 22.41 -3.47 -1.21
CA GLU A 346 23.86 -3.51 -1.48
C GLU A 346 24.67 -3.74 -0.19
N LEU A 347 24.27 -3.06 0.90
CA LEU A 347 24.88 -3.23 2.22
C LEU A 347 24.59 -4.63 2.79
N ASP A 348 23.39 -5.16 2.56
CA ASP A 348 22.94 -6.40 3.17
C ASP A 348 22.09 -7.30 2.23
N PRO A 349 22.71 -7.99 1.26
CA PRO A 349 21.98 -8.75 0.24
C PRO A 349 21.17 -9.94 0.74
N SER A 350 21.33 -10.38 1.98
CA SER A 350 20.55 -11.50 2.54
C SER A 350 19.51 -11.04 3.56
N ARG A 351 19.29 -9.74 3.71
CA ARG A 351 18.25 -9.20 4.57
C ARG A 351 16.89 -9.45 3.94
N LYS A 352 16.34 -10.63 4.21
CA LYS A 352 15.10 -11.14 3.61
C LYS A 352 13.92 -10.15 3.68
N LEU A 353 13.81 -9.35 4.75
CA LEU A 353 12.76 -8.34 4.89
C LEU A 353 12.85 -7.20 3.86
N LEU A 354 14.04 -6.87 3.34
CA LEU A 354 14.20 -5.87 2.28
C LEU A 354 13.53 -6.32 0.98
N TYR A 355 13.62 -7.61 0.66
CA TYR A 355 12.95 -8.18 -0.51
C TYR A 355 11.43 -8.08 -0.41
N ASN A 356 10.90 -8.27 0.80
CA ASN A 356 9.47 -8.08 1.06
C ASN A 356 9.06 -6.61 0.85
N ASP A 357 9.79 -5.67 1.46
CA ASP A 357 9.50 -4.23 1.32
C ASP A 357 9.58 -3.77 -0.14
N LEU A 358 10.61 -4.21 -0.88
CA LEU A 358 10.76 -3.93 -2.31
C LEU A 358 9.59 -4.51 -3.10
N ALA A 359 9.15 -5.74 -2.79
CA ALA A 359 8.01 -6.34 -3.48
C ALA A 359 6.73 -5.50 -3.31
N TYR A 360 6.43 -5.03 -2.09
CA TYR A 360 5.28 -4.15 -1.86
C TYR A 360 5.43 -2.80 -2.58
N LEU A 361 6.63 -2.20 -2.56
CA LEU A 361 6.88 -0.94 -3.28
C LEU A 361 6.62 -1.06 -4.79
N TYR A 362 7.11 -2.14 -5.42
CA TYR A 362 6.82 -2.39 -6.85
C TYR A 362 5.35 -2.72 -7.11
N ALA A 363 4.69 -3.43 -6.19
CA ALA A 363 3.26 -3.73 -6.31
C ALA A 363 2.40 -2.45 -6.23
N GLU A 364 2.74 -1.47 -5.40
CA GLU A 364 2.06 -0.16 -5.36
C GLU A 364 2.27 0.64 -6.66
N ARG A 365 3.43 0.51 -7.31
CA ARG A 365 3.66 1.06 -8.66
C ARG A 365 2.89 0.33 -9.77
N GLY A 366 2.20 -0.76 -9.43
CA GLY A 366 1.51 -1.63 -10.39
C GLY A 366 2.44 -2.59 -11.16
N ASP A 367 3.74 -2.62 -10.87
CA ASP A 367 4.69 -3.57 -11.45
C ASP A 367 4.70 -4.88 -10.64
N TYR A 368 3.61 -5.63 -10.75
CA TYR A 368 3.46 -6.92 -10.09
C TYR A 368 4.46 -7.97 -10.60
N THR A 369 5.01 -7.81 -11.80
CA THR A 369 5.98 -8.76 -12.35
C THR A 369 7.31 -8.66 -11.59
N THR A 370 7.80 -7.43 -11.38
CA THR A 370 9.01 -7.20 -10.60
C THR A 370 8.78 -7.51 -9.13
N ALA A 371 7.61 -7.15 -8.57
CA ALA A 371 7.26 -7.49 -7.20
C ALA A 371 7.35 -9.00 -6.91
N LEU A 372 6.80 -9.84 -7.80
CA LEU A 372 6.84 -11.29 -7.64
C LEU A 372 8.26 -11.87 -7.73
N LYS A 373 9.17 -11.25 -8.49
CA LYS A 373 10.59 -11.67 -8.53
C LYS A 373 11.31 -11.43 -7.21
N TYR A 374 11.08 -10.28 -6.58
CA TYR A 374 11.64 -10.03 -5.24
C TYR A 374 11.09 -11.02 -4.22
N LEU A 375 9.82 -11.41 -4.33
CA LEU A 375 9.23 -12.46 -3.50
C LEU A 375 9.81 -13.85 -3.80
N ASP A 376 10.20 -14.16 -5.03
CA ASP A 376 10.89 -15.42 -5.34
C ASP A 376 12.20 -15.51 -4.53
N THR A 377 12.99 -14.43 -4.51
CA THR A 377 14.22 -14.38 -3.68
C THR A 377 13.91 -14.40 -2.18
N TYR A 378 12.84 -13.74 -1.73
CA TYR A 378 12.42 -13.81 -0.33
C TYR A 378 12.08 -15.26 0.08
N GLN A 379 11.38 -16.00 -0.78
CA GLN A 379 11.06 -17.41 -0.58
C GLN A 379 12.32 -18.30 -0.59
N GLU A 380 13.30 -18.01 -1.45
CA GLU A 380 14.59 -18.73 -1.47
C GLU A 380 15.39 -18.51 -0.17
N LEU A 381 15.36 -17.29 0.38
CA LEU A 381 16.04 -16.95 1.63
C LEU A 381 15.32 -17.48 2.88
N ALA A 382 14.02 -17.73 2.80
CA ALA A 382 13.19 -18.16 3.93
C ALA A 382 12.14 -19.23 3.55
N PRO A 383 12.55 -20.40 3.05
CA PRO A 383 11.65 -21.41 2.49
C PRO A 383 10.72 -22.07 3.52
N ASP A 384 11.06 -22.00 4.81
CA ASP A 384 10.29 -22.62 5.89
C ASP A 384 9.45 -21.63 6.69
N GLU A 385 9.50 -20.35 6.35
CA GLU A 385 8.70 -19.31 7.00
C GLU A 385 7.36 -19.11 6.27
N PRO A 386 6.26 -18.82 6.98
CA PRO A 386 4.96 -18.59 6.33
C PRO A 386 4.88 -17.21 5.64
N ASN A 387 5.61 -16.21 6.13
CA ASN A 387 5.47 -14.81 5.69
C ASN A 387 5.77 -14.58 4.19
N PRO A 388 6.80 -15.17 3.57
CA PRO A 388 7.05 -15.01 2.12
C PRO A 388 5.86 -15.46 1.25
N TYR A 389 5.18 -16.55 1.65
CA TYR A 389 4.00 -17.06 0.96
C TYR A 389 2.77 -16.17 1.21
N ASP A 390 2.59 -15.69 2.44
CA ASP A 390 1.53 -14.73 2.78
C ASP A 390 1.65 -13.44 1.97
N SER A 391 2.82 -12.80 1.96
CA SER A 391 3.08 -11.57 1.20
C SER A 391 2.93 -11.78 -0.31
N ARG A 392 3.32 -12.95 -0.84
CA ARG A 392 3.03 -13.31 -2.24
C ARG A 392 1.53 -13.43 -2.49
N GLY A 393 0.78 -14.06 -1.58
CA GLY A 393 -0.67 -14.14 -1.63
C GLY A 393 -1.31 -12.74 -1.69
N GLU A 394 -0.86 -11.80 -0.86
CA GLU A 394 -1.35 -10.43 -0.85
C GLU A 394 -1.05 -9.68 -2.16
N ILE A 395 0.18 -9.77 -2.65
CA ILE A 395 0.57 -9.14 -3.91
C ILE A 395 -0.19 -9.75 -5.10
N LEU A 396 -0.48 -11.06 -5.06
CA LEU A 396 -1.33 -11.72 -6.05
C LEU A 396 -2.80 -11.25 -5.96
N ILE A 397 -3.33 -10.98 -4.77
CA ILE A 397 -4.63 -10.30 -4.63
C ILE A 397 -4.59 -8.94 -5.34
N ASN A 398 -3.53 -8.15 -5.10
CA ASN A 398 -3.38 -6.83 -5.71
C ASN A 398 -3.26 -6.92 -7.24
N ALA A 399 -2.61 -7.97 -7.75
CA ALA A 399 -2.52 -8.27 -9.18
C ALA A 399 -3.82 -8.89 -9.77
N GLY A 400 -4.85 -9.16 -8.96
CA GLY A 400 -6.10 -9.81 -9.39
C GLY A 400 -6.01 -11.32 -9.63
N ARG A 401 -4.89 -11.96 -9.23
CA ARG A 401 -4.59 -13.39 -9.41
C ARG A 401 -5.04 -14.22 -8.20
N LEU A 402 -6.33 -14.21 -7.93
CA LEU A 402 -6.90 -14.70 -6.66
C LEU A 402 -6.75 -16.21 -6.44
N ASP A 403 -6.84 -17.03 -7.49
CA ASP A 403 -6.69 -18.48 -7.38
C ASP A 403 -5.27 -18.85 -6.92
N GLU A 404 -4.27 -18.16 -7.47
CA GLU A 404 -2.88 -18.31 -7.06
C GLU A 404 -2.66 -17.76 -5.65
N ALA A 405 -3.32 -16.66 -5.29
CA ALA A 405 -3.27 -16.12 -3.94
C ALA A 405 -3.76 -17.14 -2.90
N VAL A 406 -4.88 -17.84 -3.17
CA VAL A 406 -5.38 -18.91 -2.28
C VAL A 406 -4.32 -19.99 -2.07
N VAL A 407 -3.66 -20.43 -3.13
CA VAL A 407 -2.59 -21.44 -3.03
C VAL A 407 -1.48 -20.94 -2.12
N GLN A 408 -1.02 -19.70 -2.29
CA GLN A 408 0.07 -19.16 -1.48
C GLN A 408 -0.33 -19.02 0.01
N PHE A 409 -1.54 -18.54 0.32
CA PHE A 409 -2.01 -18.51 1.70
C PHE A 409 -2.19 -19.90 2.31
N GLN A 410 -2.57 -20.90 1.51
CA GLN A 410 -2.61 -22.29 1.96
C GLN A 410 -1.21 -22.82 2.25
N THR A 411 -0.22 -22.55 1.39
CA THR A 411 1.18 -22.88 1.64
C THR A 411 1.70 -22.20 2.91
N ALA A 412 1.36 -20.93 3.16
CA ALA A 412 1.71 -20.26 4.42
C ALA A 412 1.16 -21.02 5.65
N LEU A 413 -0.09 -21.50 5.58
CA LEU A 413 -0.71 -22.30 6.65
C LEU A 413 -0.19 -23.74 6.73
N GLU A 414 0.40 -24.28 5.67
CA GLU A 414 1.15 -25.55 5.71
C GLU A 414 2.47 -25.37 6.46
N LYS A 415 3.17 -24.25 6.24
CA LYS A 415 4.39 -23.88 6.97
C LYS A 415 4.13 -23.60 8.44
N TRP A 416 3.08 -22.83 8.74
CA TRP A 416 2.68 -22.55 10.11
C TRP A 416 1.14 -22.57 10.27
N PRO A 417 0.57 -23.67 10.82
CA PRO A 417 -0.87 -23.85 10.93
C PRO A 417 -1.66 -22.77 11.68
N THR A 418 -1.04 -22.04 12.61
CA THR A 418 -1.68 -21.00 13.41
C THR A 418 -1.31 -19.59 12.94
N PHE A 419 -0.82 -19.44 11.71
CA PHE A 419 -0.50 -18.13 11.14
C PHE A 419 -1.78 -17.36 10.77
N SER A 420 -2.28 -16.55 11.70
CA SER A 420 -3.59 -15.88 11.64
C SER A 420 -3.80 -15.03 10.39
N ASN A 421 -2.76 -14.33 9.92
CA ASN A 421 -2.86 -13.42 8.77
C ASN A 421 -3.37 -14.13 7.52
N SER A 422 -2.75 -15.26 7.15
CA SER A 422 -3.17 -16.02 5.96
C SER A 422 -4.56 -16.64 6.13
N ALA A 423 -4.91 -17.10 7.33
CA ALA A 423 -6.26 -17.61 7.60
C ALA A 423 -7.32 -16.49 7.50
N PHE A 424 -7.04 -15.29 8.01
CA PHE A 424 -7.89 -14.12 7.84
C PHE A 424 -8.06 -13.74 6.35
N ARG A 425 -6.97 -13.74 5.58
CA ARG A 425 -7.00 -13.48 4.13
C ARG A 425 -7.85 -14.52 3.39
N LEU A 426 -7.70 -15.81 3.71
CA LEU A 426 -8.51 -16.89 3.14
C LEU A 426 -9.99 -16.81 3.54
N ALA A 427 -10.30 -16.47 4.79
CA ALA A 427 -11.67 -16.22 5.22
C ALA A 427 -12.32 -15.11 4.38
N GLY A 428 -11.59 -14.01 4.17
CA GLY A 428 -11.99 -12.92 3.30
C GLY A 428 -12.16 -13.37 1.85
N LEU A 429 -11.19 -14.07 1.26
CA LEU A 429 -11.25 -14.56 -0.12
C LEU A 429 -12.38 -15.55 -0.37
N TYR A 430 -12.62 -16.50 0.54
CA TYR A 430 -13.73 -17.45 0.38
C TYR A 430 -15.09 -16.80 0.60
N ARG A 431 -15.19 -15.78 1.47
CA ARG A 431 -16.35 -14.88 1.47
C ARG A 431 -16.47 -14.20 0.12
N GLU A 432 -15.32 -13.74 -0.43
CA GLU A 432 -15.23 -13.16 -1.77
C GLU A 432 -15.35 -14.20 -2.93
N PHE A 433 -15.61 -15.47 -2.67
CA PHE A 433 -15.93 -16.49 -3.68
C PHE A 433 -17.32 -17.11 -3.45
N TRP A 434 -18.08 -16.50 -2.55
CA TRP A 434 -19.36 -16.99 -2.08
C TRP A 434 -19.32 -18.43 -1.53
N ASN A 435 -18.22 -18.79 -0.88
CA ASN A 435 -18.05 -20.06 -0.19
C ASN A 435 -18.17 -19.84 1.32
N TYR A 436 -19.41 -19.91 1.82
CA TYR A 436 -19.73 -19.66 3.22
C TYR A 436 -19.00 -20.63 4.15
N GLU A 437 -18.99 -21.91 3.81
CA GLU A 437 -18.45 -22.99 4.64
C GLU A 437 -16.95 -22.84 4.83
N ARG A 438 -16.19 -22.61 3.75
CA ARG A 438 -14.75 -22.37 3.86
C ARG A 438 -14.44 -21.07 4.56
N SER A 439 -15.20 -19.99 4.28
CA SER A 439 -15.01 -18.71 4.96
C SER A 439 -15.16 -18.86 6.48
N GLN A 440 -16.23 -19.51 6.93
CA GLN A 440 -16.48 -19.80 8.35
C GLN A 440 -15.42 -20.71 8.96
N ALA A 441 -14.94 -21.71 8.22
CA ALA A 441 -13.87 -22.59 8.71
C ALA A 441 -12.59 -21.81 9.01
N TYR A 442 -12.19 -20.88 8.14
CA TYR A 442 -11.02 -20.04 8.38
C TYR A 442 -11.26 -18.96 9.45
N ILE A 443 -12.46 -18.38 9.54
CA ILE A 443 -12.85 -17.48 10.65
C ILE A 443 -12.65 -18.19 11.98
N LYS A 444 -13.20 -19.40 12.11
CA LYS A 444 -13.07 -20.22 13.31
C LYS A 444 -11.61 -20.54 13.63
N ARG A 445 -10.81 -20.85 12.62
CA ARG A 445 -9.37 -21.12 12.79
C ARG A 445 -8.62 -19.91 13.37
N VAL A 446 -8.94 -18.69 12.93
CA VAL A 446 -8.35 -17.47 13.52
C VAL A 446 -8.81 -17.30 14.97
N GLN A 447 -10.11 -17.47 15.24
CA GLN A 447 -10.67 -17.35 16.60
C GLN A 447 -10.09 -18.38 17.60
N GLU A 448 -9.74 -19.58 17.13
CA GLU A 448 -9.14 -20.63 17.95
C GLU A 448 -7.62 -20.49 18.08
N GLY A 449 -6.94 -19.99 17.05
CA GLY A 449 -5.48 -19.90 16.98
C GLY A 449 -4.88 -18.61 17.55
N ASP A 450 -5.62 -17.50 17.49
CA ASP A 450 -5.16 -16.18 17.92
C ASP A 450 -5.92 -15.71 19.15
N GLN A 451 -5.20 -15.35 20.21
CA GLN A 451 -5.79 -14.82 21.44
C GLN A 451 -5.58 -13.30 21.55
N ASN A 452 -5.01 -12.66 20.54
CA ASN A 452 -4.87 -11.21 20.47
C ASN A 452 -6.27 -10.56 20.36
N PRO A 453 -6.68 -9.70 21.32
CA PRO A 453 -8.01 -9.08 21.29
C PRO A 453 -8.29 -8.24 20.04
N MET A 454 -7.27 -7.60 19.46
CA MET A 454 -7.40 -6.83 18.23
C MET A 454 -7.69 -7.75 17.03
N ALA A 455 -6.91 -8.82 16.86
CA ALA A 455 -7.13 -9.81 15.80
C ALA A 455 -8.51 -10.48 15.93
N LEU A 456 -8.94 -10.78 17.17
CA LEU A 456 -10.27 -11.33 17.46
C LEU A 456 -11.39 -10.33 17.08
N SER A 457 -11.23 -9.05 17.42
CA SER A 457 -12.18 -8.00 17.04
C SER A 457 -12.30 -7.85 15.52
N GLU A 458 -11.17 -7.92 14.79
CA GLU A 458 -11.15 -7.83 13.33
C GLU A 458 -11.81 -9.05 12.66
N ILE A 459 -11.53 -10.27 13.12
CA ILE A 459 -12.17 -11.46 12.55
C ILE A 459 -13.66 -11.54 12.92
N ASP A 460 -14.06 -11.09 14.10
CA ASP A 460 -15.47 -11.00 14.49
C ASP A 460 -16.24 -10.00 13.62
N TYR A 461 -15.60 -8.88 13.27
CA TYR A 461 -16.12 -7.94 12.28
C TYR A 461 -16.29 -8.61 10.91
N LEU A 462 -15.26 -9.33 10.44
CA LEU A 462 -15.31 -10.07 9.18
C LEU A 462 -16.43 -11.11 9.20
N ASN A 463 -16.65 -11.77 10.34
CA ASN A 463 -17.69 -12.75 10.54
C ASN A 463 -19.08 -12.12 10.46
N ALA A 464 -19.32 -11.01 11.16
CA ALA A 464 -20.59 -10.28 11.07
C ALA A 464 -20.92 -9.84 9.63
N LEU A 465 -19.91 -9.33 8.91
CA LEU A 465 -20.04 -9.02 7.49
C LEU A 465 -20.32 -10.26 6.64
N THR A 466 -19.68 -11.39 6.94
CA THR A 466 -19.92 -12.67 6.26
C THR A 466 -21.36 -13.11 6.48
N LEU A 467 -21.82 -13.16 7.73
CA LEU A 467 -23.20 -13.53 8.07
C LEU A 467 -24.21 -12.65 7.34
N TRP A 468 -24.05 -11.32 7.41
CA TRP A 468 -24.95 -10.40 6.71
C TRP A 468 -24.95 -10.65 5.21
N ARG A 469 -23.76 -10.78 4.59
CA ARG A 469 -23.62 -11.06 3.16
C ARG A 469 -24.35 -12.33 2.74
N PHE A 470 -24.22 -13.42 3.47
CA PHE A 470 -24.90 -14.68 3.16
C PHE A 470 -26.39 -14.71 3.62
N GLY A 471 -27.01 -13.55 3.84
CA GLY A 471 -28.43 -13.42 4.17
C GLY A 471 -28.79 -13.75 5.62
N LYS A 472 -27.81 -14.02 6.47
CA LYS A 472 -27.99 -14.36 7.90
C LYS A 472 -28.07 -13.10 8.76
N THR A 473 -28.88 -12.13 8.34
CA THR A 473 -29.03 -10.82 9.00
C THR A 473 -29.42 -10.95 10.48
N ARG A 474 -30.22 -11.96 10.82
CA ARG A 474 -30.64 -12.24 12.21
C ARG A 474 -29.47 -12.63 13.13
N GLU A 475 -28.39 -13.18 12.58
CA GLU A 475 -27.16 -13.50 13.32
C GLU A 475 -26.17 -12.32 13.30
N ALA A 476 -26.12 -11.58 12.18
CA ALA A 476 -25.20 -10.45 12.01
C ALA A 476 -25.57 -9.21 12.85
N GLU A 477 -26.85 -8.83 12.90
CA GLU A 477 -27.30 -7.66 13.67
C GLU A 477 -26.87 -7.71 15.15
N PRO A 478 -27.18 -8.78 15.92
CA PRO A 478 -26.81 -8.82 17.32
C PRO A 478 -25.28 -8.83 17.52
N ALA A 479 -24.52 -9.44 16.61
CA ALA A 479 -23.07 -9.40 16.65
C ALA A 479 -22.54 -7.96 16.49
N LEU A 480 -23.01 -7.23 15.47
CA LEU A 480 -22.63 -5.81 15.27
C LEU A 480 -23.07 -4.92 16.43
N ARG A 481 -24.27 -5.14 16.98
CA ARG A 481 -24.74 -4.40 18.17
C ARG A 481 -23.85 -4.66 19.38
N LYS A 482 -23.48 -5.91 19.64
CA LYS A 482 -22.55 -6.26 20.72
C LYS A 482 -21.18 -5.58 20.54
N MET A 483 -20.65 -5.56 19.32
CA MET A 483 -19.40 -4.85 19.02
C MET A 483 -19.53 -3.35 19.29
N LEU A 484 -20.68 -2.76 18.94
CA LEU A 484 -20.97 -1.36 19.24
C LEU A 484 -21.17 -1.11 20.75
N GLU A 485 -21.73 -2.05 21.50
CA GLU A 485 -21.83 -1.92 22.96
C GLU A 485 -20.46 -1.99 23.65
N GLN A 486 -19.57 -2.86 23.16
CA GLN A 486 -18.21 -3.03 23.68
C GLN A 486 -17.31 -1.86 23.29
N ASN A 487 -17.46 -1.34 22.08
CA ASN A 487 -16.80 -0.14 21.61
C ASN A 487 -17.85 0.84 21.04
N PRO A 488 -18.48 1.65 21.92
CA PRO A 488 -19.48 2.64 21.52
C PRO A 488 -18.97 3.61 20.48
N TYR A 489 -17.65 3.80 20.36
CA TYR A 489 -16.99 4.76 19.50
C TYR A 489 -16.50 4.18 18.16
N SER A 490 -16.89 2.95 17.80
CA SER A 490 -16.50 2.34 16.52
C SER A 490 -17.32 2.86 15.33
N ASP A 491 -16.77 3.84 14.62
CA ASP A 491 -17.42 4.44 13.44
C ASP A 491 -17.69 3.39 12.34
N ASN A 492 -16.76 2.45 12.16
CA ASN A 492 -16.85 1.36 11.20
C ASN A 492 -18.04 0.40 11.45
N VAL A 493 -18.40 0.17 12.71
CA VAL A 493 -19.55 -0.67 13.09
C VAL A 493 -20.85 0.12 12.92
N ILE A 494 -20.86 1.40 13.26
CA ILE A 494 -22.02 2.29 13.08
C ILE A 494 -22.41 2.39 11.60
N ILE A 495 -21.42 2.61 10.73
CA ILE A 495 -21.64 2.73 9.29
C ILE A 495 -22.26 1.45 8.73
N ILE A 496 -21.66 0.28 9.01
CA ILE A 496 -22.21 -1.01 8.52
C ILE A 496 -23.59 -1.32 9.09
N LEU A 497 -23.83 -1.03 10.37
CA LEU A 497 -25.14 -1.26 10.97
C LEU A 497 -26.20 -0.31 10.34
N GLY A 498 -25.82 0.93 10.05
CA GLY A 498 -26.65 1.89 9.33
C GLY A 498 -26.96 1.44 7.91
N GLU A 499 -25.96 0.95 7.16
CA GLU A 499 -26.13 0.39 5.82
C GLU A 499 -27.03 -0.84 5.82
N MET A 500 -26.86 -1.72 6.81
CA MET A 500 -27.69 -2.90 6.99
C MET A 500 -29.17 -2.50 7.19
N TYR A 501 -29.46 -1.54 8.06
CA TYR A 501 -30.84 -1.05 8.24
C TYR A 501 -31.38 -0.36 7.00
N GLN A 502 -30.56 0.46 6.34
CA GLN A 502 -30.94 1.11 5.09
C GLN A 502 -31.31 0.07 4.01
N SER A 503 -30.52 -1.00 3.88
CA SER A 503 -30.77 -2.10 2.94
C SER A 503 -32.04 -2.90 3.28
N ALA A 504 -32.39 -2.98 4.56
CA ALA A 504 -33.61 -3.61 5.04
C ALA A 504 -34.85 -2.68 4.96
N GLY A 505 -34.68 -1.43 4.52
CA GLY A 505 -35.75 -0.43 4.43
C GLY A 505 -36.04 0.33 5.73
N ASP A 506 -35.29 0.10 6.81
CA ASP A 506 -35.44 0.78 8.10
C ASP A 506 -34.61 2.09 8.11
N THR A 507 -35.07 3.05 7.32
CA THR A 507 -34.40 4.35 7.10
C THR A 507 -34.30 5.19 8.38
N ALA A 508 -35.23 4.99 9.33
CA ALA A 508 -35.24 5.71 10.61
C ALA A 508 -34.03 5.32 11.48
N LYS A 509 -33.78 4.01 11.65
CA LYS A 509 -32.61 3.53 12.41
C LYS A 509 -31.30 3.89 11.73
N ALA A 510 -31.24 3.79 10.39
CA ALA A 510 -30.06 4.21 9.63
C ALA A 510 -29.74 5.70 9.88
N LYS A 511 -30.75 6.58 9.79
CA LYS A 511 -30.59 8.01 10.05
C LYS A 511 -30.11 8.31 11.48
N GLN A 512 -30.64 7.59 12.48
CA GLN A 512 -30.21 7.76 13.86
C GLN A 512 -28.73 7.41 14.07
N LEU A 513 -28.27 6.31 13.46
CA LEU A 513 -26.86 5.89 13.54
C LEU A 513 -25.94 6.88 12.83
N TYR A 514 -26.31 7.35 11.64
CA TYR A 514 -25.54 8.34 10.91
C TYR A 514 -25.46 9.69 11.65
N ALA A 515 -26.54 10.13 12.29
CA ALA A 515 -26.52 11.33 13.12
C ALA A 515 -25.49 11.23 14.26
N ALA A 516 -25.42 10.07 14.91
CA ALA A 516 -24.46 9.82 15.99
C ALA A 516 -23.01 9.82 15.49
N ALA A 517 -22.73 9.22 14.33
CA ALA A 517 -21.41 9.28 13.70
C ALA A 517 -21.02 10.73 13.34
N TYR A 518 -21.94 11.49 12.74
CA TYR A 518 -21.72 12.87 12.34
C TYR A 518 -21.27 13.77 13.51
N GLU A 519 -22.00 13.75 14.63
CA GLU A 519 -21.66 14.58 15.79
C GLU A 519 -20.31 14.19 16.41
N ARG A 520 -19.93 12.91 16.34
CA ARG A 520 -18.63 12.45 16.83
C ARG A 520 -17.49 12.93 15.97
N PHE A 521 -17.63 12.90 14.65
CA PHE A 521 -16.60 13.44 13.78
C PHE A 521 -16.39 14.94 14.02
N LYS A 522 -17.48 15.70 14.22
CA LYS A 522 -17.40 17.11 14.64
C LYS A 522 -16.67 17.27 15.96
N GLU A 523 -16.97 16.44 16.95
CA GLU A 523 -16.29 16.49 18.25
C GLU A 523 -14.80 16.18 18.12
N LYS A 524 -14.43 15.09 17.42
CA LYS A 524 -13.03 14.70 17.17
C LYS A 524 -12.25 15.83 16.49
N LEU A 525 -12.83 16.39 15.43
CA LEU A 525 -12.21 17.47 14.67
C LEU A 525 -12.15 18.79 15.47
N SER A 526 -13.08 19.03 16.40
CA SER A 526 -13.00 20.20 17.29
C SER A 526 -11.82 20.13 18.27
N ARG A 527 -11.41 18.92 18.66
CA ARG A 527 -10.28 18.65 19.56
C ARG A 527 -8.95 18.60 18.82
N GLU A 528 -8.95 18.01 17.63
CA GLU A 528 -7.77 17.78 16.79
C GLU A 528 -8.03 18.30 15.37
N PRO A 529 -8.12 19.62 15.17
CA PRO A 529 -8.51 20.23 13.89
C PRO A 529 -7.53 19.96 12.74
N GLU A 530 -6.31 19.53 13.05
CA GLU A 530 -5.25 19.24 12.08
C GLU A 530 -5.02 17.74 11.89
N ASN A 531 -5.88 16.87 12.47
CA ASN A 531 -5.72 15.43 12.33
C ASN A 531 -6.28 14.96 10.98
N LEU A 532 -5.36 14.64 10.06
CA LEU A 532 -5.64 14.15 8.71
C LEU A 532 -6.55 12.94 8.69
N GLN A 533 -6.34 11.96 9.57
CA GLN A 533 -7.14 10.74 9.56
C GLN A 533 -8.61 11.04 9.89
N ILE A 534 -8.85 11.91 10.88
CA ILE A 534 -10.21 12.33 11.24
C ILE A 534 -10.86 13.10 10.09
N LEU A 535 -10.11 13.96 9.41
CA LEU A 535 -10.59 14.70 8.25
C LEU A 535 -10.99 13.78 7.09
N HIS A 536 -10.15 12.79 6.79
CA HIS A 536 -10.45 11.77 5.79
C HIS A 536 -11.70 10.96 6.17
N ASP A 537 -11.73 10.37 7.36
CA ASP A 537 -12.84 9.53 7.81
C ASP A 537 -14.18 10.31 7.83
N PHE A 538 -14.14 11.59 8.24
CA PHE A 538 -15.34 12.42 8.28
C PHE A 538 -15.84 12.77 6.87
N SER A 539 -14.91 13.12 5.99
CA SER A 539 -15.21 13.40 4.60
C SER A 539 -15.79 12.17 3.90
N ASP A 540 -15.21 11.00 4.14
CA ASP A 540 -15.69 9.72 3.63
C ASP A 540 -17.08 9.40 4.18
N PHE A 541 -17.32 9.56 5.47
CA PHE A 541 -18.64 9.37 6.06
C PHE A 541 -19.71 10.25 5.37
N LEU A 542 -19.39 11.53 5.15
CA LEU A 542 -20.31 12.46 4.49
C LEU A 542 -20.55 12.14 3.04
N ALA A 543 -19.56 11.60 2.34
CA ALA A 543 -19.71 11.25 0.95
C ALA A 543 -20.49 9.94 0.75
N HIS A 544 -20.22 8.91 1.58
CA HIS A 544 -20.86 7.61 1.45
C HIS A 544 -22.28 7.55 2.01
N THR A 545 -22.62 8.38 3.01
CA THR A 545 -23.98 8.44 3.58
C THR A 545 -24.85 9.49 2.89
N HIS A 546 -26.18 9.40 3.04
CA HIS A 546 -27.09 10.48 2.58
C HIS A 546 -27.18 11.63 3.59
N TRP A 547 -26.17 11.78 4.46
CA TRP A 547 -26.17 12.80 5.50
C TRP A 547 -25.82 14.19 4.92
N PRO A 548 -26.52 15.28 5.31
CA PRO A 548 -26.23 16.62 4.82
C PRO A 548 -24.83 17.12 5.21
N ALA A 549 -24.07 17.67 4.25
CA ALA A 549 -22.71 18.19 4.48
C ALA A 549 -22.65 19.67 4.92
N GLY A 550 -23.76 20.41 4.83
CA GLY A 550 -23.79 21.87 4.94
C GLY A 550 -23.05 22.46 6.15
N GLU A 551 -23.34 21.96 7.36
CA GLU A 551 -22.70 22.44 8.60
C GLU A 551 -21.25 21.96 8.76
N ALA A 552 -20.86 20.86 8.10
CA ALA A 552 -19.50 20.33 8.18
C ALA A 552 -18.53 21.06 7.23
N LEU A 553 -19.03 21.62 6.14
CA LEU A 553 -18.21 22.25 5.09
C LEU A 553 -17.25 23.34 5.61
N PRO A 554 -17.68 24.34 6.42
CA PRO A 554 -16.76 25.33 6.97
C PRO A 554 -15.73 24.73 7.93
N ILE A 555 -16.09 23.65 8.63
CA ILE A 555 -15.20 22.95 9.57
C ILE A 555 -14.10 22.23 8.78
N LEU A 556 -14.48 21.49 7.75
CA LEU A 556 -13.57 20.78 6.86
C LEU A 556 -12.69 21.76 6.07
N GLU A 557 -13.22 22.89 5.59
CA GLU A 557 -12.45 23.91 4.87
C GLU A 557 -11.37 24.53 5.75
N LYS A 558 -11.71 24.89 6.98
CA LYS A 558 -10.76 25.44 7.95
C LYS A 558 -9.66 24.43 8.30
N ALA A 559 -10.05 23.18 8.51
CA ALA A 559 -9.14 22.10 8.87
C ALA A 559 -8.26 21.64 7.70
N ALA A 560 -8.75 21.70 6.46
CA ALA A 560 -7.93 21.49 5.28
C ALA A 560 -6.90 22.60 5.10
N ALA A 561 -7.29 23.87 5.29
CA ALA A 561 -6.42 25.02 5.09
C ALA A 561 -5.20 25.11 6.03
N SER A 562 -5.17 24.34 7.13
CA SER A 562 -3.99 24.25 8.01
C SER A 562 -2.90 23.32 7.47
N HIS A 563 -3.17 22.57 6.41
CA HIS A 563 -2.21 21.65 5.79
C HIS A 563 -1.44 22.33 4.67
N THR A 564 -0.11 22.15 4.64
CA THR A 564 0.78 22.74 3.63
C THR A 564 1.27 21.75 2.59
N ASP A 565 0.99 20.46 2.78
CA ASP A 565 1.38 19.40 1.86
C ASP A 565 0.55 19.47 0.55
N PRO A 566 1.21 19.60 -0.62
CA PRO A 566 0.49 19.77 -1.90
C PRO A 566 -0.38 18.58 -2.31
N ILE A 567 -0.10 17.36 -1.83
CA ILE A 567 -0.85 16.14 -2.14
C ILE A 567 -2.11 16.08 -1.27
N GLN A 568 -1.98 16.37 0.02
CA GLN A 568 -3.10 16.42 0.96
C GLN A 568 -4.04 17.58 0.66
N GLN A 569 -3.47 18.76 0.39
CA GLN A 569 -4.25 19.94 0.02
C GLN A 569 -5.11 19.67 -1.21
N ALA A 570 -4.54 18.97 -2.20
CA ALA A 570 -5.26 18.57 -3.39
C ALA A 570 -6.39 17.57 -3.14
N HIS A 571 -6.17 16.59 -2.25
CA HIS A 571 -7.21 15.67 -1.83
C HIS A 571 -8.37 16.43 -1.18
N PHE A 572 -8.07 17.33 -0.23
CA PHE A 572 -9.10 18.11 0.44
C PHE A 572 -9.81 19.09 -0.47
N ASP A 573 -9.09 19.76 -1.37
CA ASP A 573 -9.70 20.65 -2.36
C ASP A 573 -10.73 19.88 -3.21
N LEU A 574 -10.39 18.68 -3.67
CA LEU A 574 -11.38 17.91 -4.40
C LEU A 574 -12.58 17.49 -3.55
N VAL A 575 -12.34 16.93 -2.37
CA VAL A 575 -13.39 16.46 -1.45
C VAL A 575 -14.30 17.62 -1.03
N LEU A 576 -13.73 18.77 -0.68
CA LEU A 576 -14.47 20.00 -0.38
C LEU A 576 -15.21 20.51 -1.60
N GLY A 577 -14.58 20.50 -2.78
CA GLY A 577 -15.24 20.83 -4.02
C GLY A 577 -16.49 19.99 -4.24
N LEU A 578 -16.40 18.68 -4.03
CA LEU A 578 -17.50 17.73 -4.14
C LEU A 578 -18.59 17.92 -3.07
N LEU A 579 -18.21 18.14 -1.82
CA LEU A 579 -19.16 18.41 -0.73
C LEU A 579 -19.85 19.77 -0.92
N TYR A 580 -19.14 20.80 -1.41
CA TYR A 580 -19.68 22.12 -1.72
C TYR A 580 -20.64 22.06 -2.91
N LEU A 581 -20.33 21.23 -3.90
CA LEU A 581 -21.27 20.87 -4.96
C LEU A 581 -22.54 20.25 -4.36
N ARG A 582 -22.43 19.24 -3.48
CA ARG A 582 -23.58 18.62 -2.78
C ARG A 582 -24.48 19.64 -2.09
N ALA A 583 -23.86 20.64 -1.49
CA ALA A 583 -24.55 21.70 -0.75
C ALA A 583 -25.08 22.83 -1.65
N GLY A 584 -24.96 22.73 -2.99
CA GLY A 584 -25.42 23.74 -3.93
C GLY A 584 -24.55 25.02 -3.98
N GLN A 585 -23.34 24.99 -3.41
CA GLN A 585 -22.44 26.15 -3.31
C GLN A 585 -21.38 26.12 -4.44
N PHE A 586 -21.84 26.35 -5.68
CA PHE A 586 -21.02 26.20 -6.89
C PHE A 586 -19.77 27.08 -6.96
N ASP A 587 -19.86 28.34 -6.52
CA ASP A 587 -18.72 29.28 -6.60
C ASP A 587 -17.56 28.84 -5.69
N LYS A 588 -17.88 28.25 -4.51
CA LYS A 588 -16.88 27.64 -3.63
C LYS A 588 -16.32 26.34 -4.19
N ALA A 589 -17.18 25.51 -4.79
CA ALA A 589 -16.73 24.29 -5.45
C ALA A 589 -15.72 24.59 -6.58
N GLU A 590 -16.00 25.63 -7.39
CA GLU A 590 -15.09 26.09 -8.45
C GLU A 590 -13.73 26.52 -7.89
N GLN A 591 -13.71 27.28 -6.79
CA GLN A 591 -12.47 27.70 -6.12
C GLN A 591 -11.61 26.50 -5.72
N HIS A 592 -12.22 25.44 -5.19
CA HIS A 592 -11.45 24.26 -4.80
C HIS A 592 -10.97 23.44 -6.00
N PHE A 593 -11.79 23.26 -7.04
CA PHE A 593 -11.36 22.53 -8.24
C PHE A 593 -10.26 23.24 -9.04
N GLN A 594 -10.09 24.55 -8.91
CA GLN A 594 -9.01 25.31 -9.56
C GLN A 594 -7.62 24.82 -9.15
N HIS A 595 -7.49 24.21 -7.96
CA HIS A 595 -6.24 23.67 -7.45
C HIS A 595 -6.03 22.18 -7.80
N SER A 596 -6.99 21.52 -8.48
CA SER A 596 -6.95 20.09 -8.79
C SER A 596 -6.22 19.72 -10.12
N ARG A 597 -5.29 18.76 -10.11
CA ARG A 597 -4.43 18.26 -11.23
C ARG A 597 -4.78 16.81 -11.63
N PRO A 598 -4.40 16.33 -12.83
CA PRO A 598 -4.67 14.95 -13.28
C PRO A 598 -4.12 13.84 -12.36
N GLN A 599 -2.89 13.96 -11.84
CA GLN A 599 -2.34 12.98 -10.88
C GLN A 599 -3.12 12.95 -9.54
N GLN A 600 -3.93 13.97 -9.27
CA GLN A 600 -4.72 14.05 -8.05
C GLN A 600 -6.04 13.28 -8.17
N LEU A 601 -6.49 12.96 -9.39
CA LEU A 601 -7.53 11.95 -9.61
C LEU A 601 -7.02 10.54 -9.26
N ASP A 602 -5.73 10.28 -9.49
CA ASP A 602 -5.09 9.03 -9.07
C ASP A 602 -4.98 8.93 -7.54
N LEU A 603 -4.79 10.04 -6.82
CA LEU A 603 -4.75 10.06 -5.35
C LEU A 603 -6.09 9.72 -4.68
N ILE A 604 -7.22 10.11 -5.28
CA ILE A 604 -8.56 9.64 -4.86
C ILE A 604 -8.64 8.11 -4.95
N SER A 605 -7.88 7.53 -5.87
CA SER A 605 -7.87 6.09 -6.10
C SER A 605 -6.97 5.33 -5.11
N ILE A 606 -6.16 6.01 -4.29
CA ILE A 606 -5.21 5.40 -3.33
C ILE A 606 -5.79 5.40 -1.91
N THR A 607 -6.57 6.41 -1.52
CA THR A 607 -7.27 6.43 -0.22
C THR A 607 -8.53 5.57 -0.27
N ARG A 608 -8.35 4.25 -0.11
CA ARG A 608 -9.38 3.21 -0.26
C ARG A 608 -9.73 2.53 1.05
N TYR A 609 -10.76 3.01 1.74
CA TYR A 609 -11.57 2.11 2.56
C TYR A 609 -13.03 2.58 2.54
N ARG A 610 -13.84 1.88 1.70
CA ARG A 610 -15.33 1.80 1.71
C ARG A 610 -16.13 2.65 0.69
N GLY A 611 -16.12 2.21 -0.57
CA GLY A 611 -17.30 1.93 -1.42
C GLY A 611 -18.26 3.07 -1.83
N TRP A 612 -18.44 3.23 -3.15
CA TRP A 612 -19.14 4.26 -3.92
C TRP A 612 -18.27 5.48 -4.18
N SER A 613 -17.79 5.59 -5.42
CA SER A 613 -17.14 6.72 -6.04
C SER A 613 -17.87 7.99 -5.64
N ASN A 614 -17.34 8.62 -4.59
CA ASN A 614 -17.88 9.81 -3.97
C ASN A 614 -18.22 10.84 -5.05
N PHE A 615 -17.33 11.01 -6.04
CA PHE A 615 -17.53 11.84 -7.22
C PHE A 615 -18.91 11.67 -7.91
N TRP A 616 -19.34 10.44 -8.19
CA TRP A 616 -20.56 10.20 -8.97
C TRP A 616 -21.82 10.47 -8.17
N LYS A 617 -21.90 10.02 -6.92
CA LYS A 617 -23.03 10.34 -6.03
C LYS A 617 -23.21 11.85 -5.88
N PHE A 618 -22.13 12.61 -5.81
CA PHE A 618 -22.17 14.07 -5.80
C PHE A 618 -22.71 14.67 -7.10
N VAL A 619 -22.27 14.19 -8.27
CA VAL A 619 -22.84 14.61 -9.56
C VAL A 619 -24.35 14.32 -9.62
N PHE A 620 -24.81 13.18 -9.11
CA PHE A 620 -26.23 12.80 -9.07
C PHE A 620 -27.08 13.58 -8.06
N GLU A 621 -26.54 13.88 -6.89
CA GLU A 621 -27.24 14.66 -5.85
C GLU A 621 -27.35 16.16 -6.25
N VAL A 622 -26.34 16.73 -6.93
CA VAL A 622 -26.42 18.07 -7.55
C VAL A 622 -27.56 18.14 -8.57
N MET A 623 -27.78 17.07 -9.32
CA MET A 623 -28.85 16.98 -10.32
C MET A 623 -30.26 16.92 -9.69
N ALA A 624 -30.38 16.67 -8.39
CA ALA A 624 -31.64 16.69 -7.64
C ALA A 624 -31.95 18.04 -6.97
N TYR A 625 -31.04 19.02 -7.05
CA TYR A 625 -31.22 20.35 -6.47
C TYR A 625 -32.00 21.25 -7.44
N GLU A 626 -33.11 21.84 -6.99
CA GLU A 626 -33.89 22.84 -7.73
C GLU A 626 -33.85 24.17 -6.96
N ASP A 627 -33.27 25.21 -7.57
CA ASP A 627 -33.48 26.60 -7.14
C ASP A 627 -33.95 27.41 -8.36
N GLY A 628 -35.14 27.99 -8.24
CA GLY A 628 -36.06 28.34 -9.32
C GLY A 628 -35.71 29.56 -10.18
N GLN A 629 -34.44 29.85 -10.46
CA GLN A 629 -34.05 30.96 -11.35
C GLN A 629 -33.15 30.56 -12.54
N THR A 630 -32.46 29.43 -12.49
CA THR A 630 -31.76 28.77 -13.62
C THR A 630 -31.55 27.31 -13.22
N PRO A 631 -31.82 26.30 -14.07
CA PRO A 631 -31.61 24.91 -13.67
C PRO A 631 -30.14 24.72 -13.23
N PRO A 632 -29.87 24.31 -11.98
CA PRO A 632 -28.51 24.20 -11.46
C PRO A 632 -27.60 23.33 -12.35
N GLN A 633 -28.19 22.39 -13.09
CA GLN A 633 -27.51 21.52 -14.05
C GLN A 633 -26.92 22.27 -15.25
N GLU A 634 -27.62 23.27 -15.81
CA GLU A 634 -27.15 24.04 -16.97
C GLU A 634 -26.01 24.99 -16.59
N ARG A 635 -26.13 25.67 -15.44
CA ARG A 635 -25.03 26.50 -14.91
C ARG A 635 -23.81 25.64 -14.59
N PHE A 636 -24.03 24.47 -14.00
CA PHE A 636 -22.97 23.54 -13.62
C PHE A 636 -22.20 23.01 -14.84
N SER A 637 -22.92 22.52 -15.87
CA SER A 637 -22.29 22.01 -17.09
C SER A 637 -21.53 23.09 -17.87
N GLN A 638 -22.10 24.29 -18.03
CA GLN A 638 -21.43 25.40 -18.73
C GLN A 638 -20.11 25.78 -18.05
N ARG A 639 -20.10 25.84 -16.71
CA ARG A 639 -18.88 26.13 -15.94
C ARG A 639 -17.82 25.04 -16.10
N LEU A 640 -18.21 23.77 -16.04
CA LEU A 640 -17.29 22.67 -16.31
C LEU A 640 -16.71 22.72 -17.74
N LEU A 641 -17.51 23.09 -18.74
CA LEU A 641 -17.06 23.27 -20.12
C LEU A 641 -16.11 24.47 -20.28
N GLU A 642 -16.34 25.57 -19.58
CA GLU A 642 -15.42 26.73 -19.54
C GLU A 642 -14.09 26.35 -18.91
N MET A 643 -14.12 25.70 -17.75
CA MET A 643 -12.92 25.21 -17.05
C MET A 643 -12.15 24.20 -17.90
N SER A 644 -12.85 23.25 -18.54
CA SER A 644 -12.25 22.29 -19.47
C SER A 644 -11.46 23.01 -20.56
N ARG A 645 -12.06 24.02 -21.21
CA ARG A 645 -11.42 24.81 -22.27
C ARG A 645 -10.21 25.60 -21.77
N GLN A 646 -10.33 26.26 -20.61
CA GLN A 646 -9.25 27.07 -20.04
C GLN A 646 -8.05 26.22 -19.58
N LYS A 647 -8.31 25.01 -19.07
CA LYS A 647 -7.30 24.14 -18.44
C LYS A 647 -6.90 22.95 -19.32
N ASN A 648 -7.49 22.81 -20.50
CA ASN A 648 -7.32 21.66 -21.39
C ASN A 648 -7.62 20.32 -20.68
N ARG A 649 -8.73 20.25 -19.93
CA ARG A 649 -9.11 19.13 -19.07
C ARG A 649 -10.31 18.35 -19.63
N LYS A 650 -10.02 17.28 -20.37
CA LYS A 650 -11.04 16.50 -21.10
C LYS A 650 -12.03 15.79 -20.17
N ASP A 651 -11.58 15.34 -19.01
CA ASP A 651 -12.41 14.75 -17.96
C ASP A 651 -13.55 15.68 -17.50
N LEU A 652 -13.28 16.98 -17.34
CA LEU A 652 -14.31 17.97 -16.99
C LEU A 652 -15.34 18.15 -18.10
N GLU A 653 -14.91 18.12 -19.37
CA GLU A 653 -15.83 18.16 -20.51
C GLU A 653 -16.76 16.95 -20.51
N VAL A 654 -16.21 15.76 -20.27
CA VAL A 654 -16.97 14.51 -20.27
C VAL A 654 -18.06 14.55 -19.20
N VAL A 655 -17.72 14.97 -17.97
CA VAL A 655 -18.69 15.12 -16.88
C VAL A 655 -19.76 16.17 -17.24
N ALA A 656 -19.35 17.31 -17.80
CA ALA A 656 -20.29 18.37 -18.20
C ALA A 656 -21.32 17.89 -19.23
N ARG A 657 -20.86 17.13 -20.22
CA ARG A 657 -21.73 16.59 -21.27
C ARG A 657 -22.69 15.54 -20.75
N LEU A 658 -22.29 14.70 -19.79
CA LEU A 658 -23.19 13.74 -19.14
C LEU A 658 -24.29 14.44 -18.34
N VAL A 659 -23.96 15.55 -17.67
CA VAL A 659 -24.95 16.40 -17.00
C VAL A 659 -25.95 17.00 -17.99
N GLU A 660 -25.46 17.57 -19.10
CA GLU A 660 -26.34 18.11 -20.15
C GLU A 660 -27.21 17.02 -20.77
N ALA A 661 -26.64 15.84 -21.01
CA ALA A 661 -27.37 14.71 -21.54
C ALA A 661 -28.56 14.34 -20.65
N ARG A 662 -28.36 14.20 -19.33
CA ARG A 662 -29.45 13.95 -18.38
C ARG A 662 -30.47 15.09 -18.34
N ARG A 663 -30.03 16.35 -18.41
CA ARG A 663 -30.92 17.52 -18.47
C ARG A 663 -31.79 17.49 -19.74
N TYR A 664 -31.21 17.15 -20.88
CA TYR A 664 -31.97 16.99 -22.12
C TYR A 664 -32.93 15.80 -22.05
N ALA A 665 -32.53 14.70 -21.40
CA ALA A 665 -33.40 13.55 -21.16
C ALA A 665 -34.61 13.92 -20.30
N SER A 666 -34.43 14.68 -19.20
CA SER A 666 -35.55 15.13 -18.35
C SER A 666 -36.50 16.09 -19.07
N GLN A 667 -35.99 16.86 -20.03
CA GLN A 667 -36.77 17.71 -20.93
C GLN A 667 -37.36 16.97 -22.14
N GLN A 668 -37.12 15.65 -22.26
CA GLN A 668 -37.50 14.82 -23.41
C GLN A 668 -36.92 15.32 -24.75
N ASN A 669 -35.82 16.08 -24.72
CA ASN A 669 -35.11 16.59 -25.90
C ASN A 669 -34.14 15.53 -26.45
N THR A 670 -34.69 14.57 -27.17
CA THR A 670 -33.95 13.41 -27.71
C THR A 670 -32.85 13.78 -28.70
N ALA A 671 -33.01 14.87 -29.47
CA ALA A 671 -32.02 15.31 -30.44
C ALA A 671 -30.77 15.89 -29.78
N ALA A 672 -30.94 16.74 -28.76
CA ALA A 672 -29.83 17.29 -28.01
C ALA A 672 -29.13 16.21 -27.16
N LEU A 673 -29.90 15.31 -26.54
CA LEU A 673 -29.38 14.13 -25.85
C LEU A 673 -28.47 13.28 -26.78
N ALA A 674 -28.95 12.96 -27.99
CA ALA A 674 -28.17 12.20 -28.96
C ALA A 674 -26.88 12.93 -29.37
N THR A 675 -26.94 14.26 -29.50
CA THR A 675 -25.76 15.09 -29.81
C THR A 675 -24.69 15.00 -28.71
N GLU A 676 -25.09 15.06 -27.44
CA GLU A 676 -24.14 14.91 -26.33
C GLU A 676 -23.50 13.52 -26.27
N TYR A 677 -24.30 12.46 -26.44
CA TYR A 677 -23.79 11.09 -26.48
C TYR A 677 -22.86 10.84 -27.68
N GLN A 678 -23.17 11.41 -28.85
CA GLN A 678 -22.30 11.34 -30.03
C GLN A 678 -20.96 12.05 -29.77
N ALA A 679 -20.97 13.25 -29.18
CA ALA A 679 -19.76 14.00 -28.85
C ALA A 679 -18.91 13.29 -27.78
N LEU A 680 -19.57 12.62 -26.83
CA LEU A 680 -18.92 11.75 -25.85
C LEU A 680 -18.30 10.50 -26.49
N GLY A 681 -18.81 10.05 -27.63
CA GLY A 681 -18.51 8.73 -28.17
C GLY A 681 -19.10 7.63 -27.30
N ALA A 682 -20.21 7.90 -26.62
CA ALA A 682 -20.90 6.97 -25.75
C ALA A 682 -22.20 6.48 -26.43
N PRO A 683 -22.55 5.19 -26.31
CA PRO A 683 -23.89 4.72 -26.68
C PRO A 683 -24.93 5.15 -25.66
N LEU A 684 -26.17 5.40 -26.12
CA LEU A 684 -27.30 5.50 -25.21
C LEU A 684 -27.50 4.18 -24.47
N GLU A 685 -27.85 4.22 -23.18
CA GLU A 685 -28.07 3.03 -22.34
C GLU A 685 -29.03 2.02 -22.99
N LYS A 686 -30.12 2.51 -23.57
CA LYS A 686 -31.12 1.68 -24.28
C LYS A 686 -30.58 0.92 -25.50
N THR A 687 -29.45 1.36 -26.06
CA THR A 687 -28.79 0.70 -27.21
C THR A 687 -28.14 -0.62 -26.78
N TRP A 688 -27.79 -0.77 -25.50
CA TRP A 688 -27.28 -2.02 -24.98
C TRP A 688 -28.38 -3.07 -24.82
N ARG A 689 -28.00 -4.32 -25.07
CA ARG A 689 -28.70 -5.49 -24.51
C ARG A 689 -27.86 -6.02 -23.37
N VAL A 690 -28.48 -6.23 -22.22
CA VAL A 690 -27.81 -6.82 -21.06
C VAL A 690 -28.46 -8.14 -20.68
N ILE A 691 -27.64 -9.05 -20.16
CA ILE A 691 -28.10 -10.30 -19.58
C ILE A 691 -27.32 -10.62 -18.32
N GLY A 692 -27.99 -11.21 -17.37
CA GLY A 692 -27.52 -11.42 -16.02
C GLY A 692 -28.67 -11.24 -15.04
N PRO A 693 -28.41 -11.30 -13.74
CA PRO A 693 -27.13 -11.57 -13.11
C PRO A 693 -26.88 -13.09 -13.04
N PHE A 694 -25.90 -13.58 -13.80
CA PHE A 694 -25.45 -14.97 -13.66
C PHE A 694 -24.87 -15.18 -12.26
N SER A 695 -25.30 -16.24 -11.58
CA SER A 695 -24.76 -16.59 -10.29
C SER A 695 -23.28 -16.97 -10.33
N THR A 696 -22.48 -16.33 -9.49
CA THR A 696 -21.05 -16.65 -9.31
C THR A 696 -20.80 -17.55 -8.09
N ARG A 697 -21.83 -18.24 -7.56
CA ARG A 697 -21.71 -19.00 -6.30
C ARG A 697 -20.74 -20.17 -6.46
N GLY A 698 -19.57 -20.07 -5.81
CA GLY A 698 -18.55 -21.13 -5.79
C GLY A 698 -17.57 -21.12 -6.98
N VAL A 699 -17.70 -20.16 -7.90
CA VAL A 699 -16.80 -19.99 -9.05
C VAL A 699 -16.48 -18.50 -9.26
N SER A 700 -15.26 -18.18 -9.66
CA SER A 700 -14.90 -16.80 -9.98
C SER A 700 -15.81 -16.25 -11.07
N GLY A 701 -16.60 -15.22 -10.77
CA GLY A 701 -17.45 -14.56 -11.77
C GLY A 701 -16.63 -14.02 -12.95
N PHE A 702 -15.37 -13.67 -12.73
CA PHE A 702 -14.46 -13.16 -13.75
C PHE A 702 -13.91 -14.28 -14.64
N GLN A 703 -13.45 -15.38 -14.06
CA GLN A 703 -12.85 -16.49 -14.83
C GLN A 703 -13.88 -17.45 -15.41
N HIS A 704 -15.01 -17.68 -14.72
CA HIS A 704 -16.02 -18.60 -15.18
C HIS A 704 -16.67 -18.08 -16.47
N ALA A 705 -16.60 -18.88 -17.53
CA ALA A 705 -17.20 -18.55 -18.83
C ALA A 705 -18.70 -18.88 -18.82
N TYR A 706 -19.54 -17.85 -18.85
CA TYR A 706 -20.99 -18.01 -19.01
C TYR A 706 -21.37 -18.10 -20.49
N PRO A 707 -22.59 -18.55 -20.82
CA PRO A 707 -23.00 -18.82 -22.20
C PRO A 707 -22.71 -17.69 -23.23
N PRO A 708 -22.90 -16.39 -22.91
CA PRO A 708 -22.59 -15.31 -23.85
C PRO A 708 -21.13 -15.26 -24.35
N GLU A 709 -20.17 -15.83 -23.62
CA GLU A 709 -18.76 -15.89 -24.06
C GLU A 709 -18.52 -16.93 -25.17
N LYS A 710 -19.41 -17.93 -25.29
CA LYS A 710 -19.29 -18.99 -26.29
C LYS A 710 -20.07 -18.66 -27.56
N SER A 711 -21.30 -18.21 -27.38
CA SER A 711 -22.21 -17.85 -28.47
C SER A 711 -23.30 -16.93 -27.94
N ILE A 712 -23.62 -15.89 -28.71
CA ILE A 712 -24.71 -14.97 -28.39
C ILE A 712 -25.98 -15.45 -29.09
N ASP A 713 -26.98 -15.83 -28.29
CA ASP A 713 -28.36 -16.02 -28.73
C ASP A 713 -29.26 -15.08 -27.92
N LEU A 714 -29.89 -14.12 -28.62
CA LEU A 714 -30.77 -13.10 -28.04
C LEU A 714 -32.11 -13.66 -27.58
N ASN A 715 -32.55 -14.78 -28.17
CA ASN A 715 -33.83 -15.43 -27.84
C ASN A 715 -33.67 -16.50 -26.75
N ALA A 716 -32.44 -16.91 -26.47
CA ALA A 716 -32.14 -17.89 -25.46
C ALA A 716 -32.58 -17.44 -24.06
N ALA A 717 -33.07 -18.42 -23.32
CA ALA A 717 -33.37 -18.32 -21.91
C ALA A 717 -32.38 -19.21 -21.16
N TYR A 718 -31.65 -18.61 -20.22
CA TYR A 718 -30.65 -19.35 -19.44
C TYR A 718 -31.20 -19.63 -18.06
N PRO A 719 -31.26 -20.90 -17.64
CA PRO A 719 -31.66 -21.23 -16.29
C PRO A 719 -30.59 -20.72 -15.31
N ASP A 720 -31.02 -19.96 -14.32
CA ASP A 720 -30.26 -19.61 -13.13
C ASP A 720 -31.07 -20.02 -11.89
N GLN A 721 -30.41 -20.17 -10.74
CA GLN A 721 -31.07 -20.58 -9.50
C GLN A 721 -32.18 -19.59 -9.05
N TYR A 722 -32.15 -18.35 -9.54
CA TYR A 722 -33.15 -17.31 -9.24
C TYR A 722 -34.24 -17.17 -10.31
N GLY A 723 -34.22 -18.01 -11.33
CA GLY A 723 -35.16 -17.98 -12.44
C GLY A 723 -34.46 -17.94 -13.79
N GLU A 724 -35.24 -17.59 -14.81
CA GLU A 724 -34.78 -17.59 -16.19
C GLU A 724 -34.16 -16.23 -16.56
N LEU A 725 -32.90 -16.24 -17.01
CA LEU A 725 -32.20 -15.06 -17.49
C LEU A 725 -32.43 -14.88 -18.99
N ARG A 726 -32.82 -13.67 -19.39
CA ARG A 726 -33.02 -13.28 -20.80
C ARG A 726 -32.31 -11.95 -21.08
N TRP A 727 -31.90 -11.77 -22.33
CA TRP A 727 -31.43 -10.46 -22.79
C TRP A 727 -32.55 -9.44 -22.69
N LYS A 728 -32.22 -8.24 -22.23
CA LYS A 728 -33.16 -7.12 -22.11
C LYS A 728 -32.47 -5.79 -22.38
N PRO A 729 -33.21 -4.73 -22.75
CA PRO A 729 -32.66 -3.38 -22.84
C PRO A 729 -32.03 -2.95 -21.52
N ALA A 730 -30.93 -2.19 -21.60
CA ALA A 730 -30.23 -1.68 -20.41
C ALA A 730 -30.71 -0.29 -19.97
N GLU A 731 -31.94 0.09 -20.32
CA GLU A 731 -32.49 1.41 -20.03
C GLU A 731 -32.92 1.50 -18.55
N ASP A 732 -32.17 2.26 -17.76
CA ASP A 732 -32.51 2.61 -16.38
C ASP A 732 -33.11 4.03 -16.25
N GLY A 733 -33.07 4.80 -17.33
CA GLY A 733 -33.65 6.15 -17.43
C GLY A 733 -32.78 7.24 -16.80
N ALA A 734 -31.56 6.93 -16.37
CA ALA A 734 -30.66 7.89 -15.76
C ALA A 734 -29.94 8.76 -16.80
N TYR A 735 -29.63 8.21 -17.98
CA TYR A 735 -28.96 8.91 -19.08
C TYR A 735 -27.64 9.57 -18.70
N ASP A 736 -26.91 8.94 -17.80
CA ASP A 736 -25.69 9.45 -17.18
C ASP A 736 -24.42 8.77 -17.68
N GLY A 737 -24.57 7.94 -18.72
CA GLY A 737 -23.49 7.20 -19.37
C GLY A 737 -23.07 5.95 -18.61
N TYR A 738 -23.63 5.71 -17.42
CA TYR A 738 -23.39 4.53 -16.60
C TYR A 738 -24.54 3.53 -16.79
N VAL A 739 -24.21 2.35 -17.30
CA VAL A 739 -25.21 1.28 -17.38
C VAL A 739 -25.37 0.64 -16.00
N ASN A 740 -26.45 0.96 -15.29
CA ASN A 740 -26.69 0.50 -13.91
C ASN A 740 -27.27 -0.92 -13.86
N LEU A 741 -26.40 -1.92 -13.84
CA LEU A 741 -26.81 -3.33 -13.78
C LEU A 741 -27.55 -3.68 -12.46
N ARG A 742 -27.29 -2.95 -11.37
CA ARG A 742 -28.08 -3.12 -10.13
C ARG A 742 -29.54 -2.75 -10.37
N ALA A 743 -29.82 -1.58 -10.94
CA ALA A 743 -31.18 -1.11 -11.20
C ALA A 743 -31.92 -2.07 -12.14
N LEU A 744 -31.22 -2.59 -13.13
CA LEU A 744 -31.78 -3.48 -14.15
C LEU A 744 -32.05 -4.89 -13.61
N PHE A 745 -31.15 -5.47 -12.82
CA PHE A 745 -31.26 -6.86 -12.38
C PHE A 745 -31.89 -7.04 -11.00
N ASN A 746 -32.09 -5.96 -10.24
CA ASN A 746 -32.58 -5.99 -8.86
C ASN A 746 -31.76 -6.93 -7.94
N ARG A 747 -30.48 -7.11 -8.27
CA ARG A 747 -29.51 -7.92 -7.52
C ARG A 747 -28.14 -7.25 -7.53
N THR A 748 -27.48 -7.25 -6.38
CA THR A 748 -26.29 -6.44 -6.10
C THR A 748 -25.10 -7.26 -5.63
N ASP A 749 -25.24 -8.58 -5.60
CA ASP A 749 -24.31 -9.45 -4.90
C ASP A 749 -23.98 -10.68 -5.75
N TRP A 750 -22.69 -10.98 -5.89
CA TRP A 750 -22.21 -12.25 -6.46
C TRP A 750 -22.77 -12.56 -7.85
N ALA A 751 -22.57 -11.59 -8.74
CA ALA A 751 -23.19 -11.56 -10.05
C ALA A 751 -22.14 -11.36 -11.15
N ALA A 752 -22.33 -12.05 -12.27
CA ALA A 752 -21.74 -11.67 -13.54
C ALA A 752 -22.85 -11.23 -14.49
N GLY A 753 -22.60 -10.18 -15.25
CA GLY A 753 -23.50 -9.63 -16.25
C GLY A 753 -22.74 -9.41 -17.53
N TYR A 754 -23.48 -9.46 -18.64
CA TYR A 754 -22.95 -9.18 -19.96
C TYR A 754 -23.74 -8.05 -20.58
N ALA A 755 -23.05 -7.22 -21.34
CA ALA A 755 -23.63 -6.17 -22.15
C ALA A 755 -23.14 -6.33 -23.59
N LEU A 756 -24.07 -6.26 -24.53
CA LEU A 756 -23.84 -6.42 -25.96
C LEU A 756 -24.28 -5.17 -26.71
N ILE A 757 -23.43 -4.73 -27.64
CA ILE A 757 -23.71 -3.63 -28.57
C ILE A 757 -22.98 -3.86 -29.89
N TYR A 758 -23.47 -3.23 -30.96
CA TYR A 758 -22.77 -3.16 -32.24
C TYR A 758 -22.32 -1.74 -32.55
N VAL A 759 -21.09 -1.63 -33.06
CA VAL A 759 -20.46 -0.36 -33.41
C VAL A 759 -20.26 -0.33 -34.92
N TYR A 760 -20.97 0.54 -35.60
CA TYR A 760 -20.78 0.73 -37.04
C TYR A 760 -19.61 1.69 -37.30
N SER A 761 -18.67 1.28 -38.15
CA SER A 761 -17.60 2.13 -38.66
C SER A 761 -17.68 2.19 -40.19
N PRO A 762 -17.69 3.38 -40.81
CA PRO A 762 -17.77 3.49 -42.28
C PRO A 762 -16.49 3.02 -42.99
N GLU A 763 -15.37 3.01 -42.27
CA GLU A 763 -14.06 2.65 -42.80
C GLU A 763 -13.23 1.94 -41.72
N GLN A 764 -12.09 1.41 -42.12
CA GLN A 764 -11.15 0.84 -41.17
C GLN A 764 -10.50 1.98 -40.37
N ARG A 765 -10.70 2.03 -39.06
CA ARG A 765 -10.25 3.15 -38.25
C ARG A 765 -9.65 2.71 -36.92
N LYS A 766 -8.51 3.31 -36.57
CA LYS A 766 -7.90 3.19 -35.25
C LYS A 766 -8.70 4.03 -34.26
N VAL A 767 -9.15 3.41 -33.18
CA VAL A 767 -9.95 4.05 -32.13
C VAL A 767 -9.44 3.64 -30.75
N GLN A 768 -9.89 4.34 -29.72
CA GLN A 768 -9.71 3.94 -28.33
C GLN A 768 -11.05 3.53 -27.75
N ILE A 769 -11.17 2.26 -27.32
CA ILE A 769 -12.26 1.84 -26.44
C ILE A 769 -11.85 2.16 -25.02
N ARG A 770 -12.74 2.83 -24.30
CA ARG A 770 -12.49 3.33 -22.95
C ARG A 770 -13.46 2.70 -21.93
N PRO A 771 -13.20 1.47 -21.47
CA PRO A 771 -14.08 0.81 -20.51
C PRO A 771 -13.83 1.33 -19.09
N GLY A 772 -14.91 1.49 -18.34
CA GLY A 772 -14.88 1.86 -16.93
C GLY A 772 -15.71 0.88 -16.11
N ILE A 773 -15.08 -0.02 -15.37
CA ILE A 773 -15.77 -1.05 -14.59
C ILE A 773 -15.43 -0.99 -13.11
N LYS A 774 -16.34 -1.49 -12.27
CA LYS A 774 -16.18 -1.52 -10.82
C LYS A 774 -15.27 -2.63 -10.32
N LEU A 775 -15.72 -3.89 -10.44
CA LEU A 775 -14.97 -5.02 -9.88
C LEU A 775 -14.06 -5.65 -10.91
N ALA A 776 -14.57 -6.47 -11.80
CA ALA A 776 -13.75 -7.11 -12.81
C ALA A 776 -14.55 -7.35 -14.08
N GLY A 777 -13.87 -7.40 -15.22
CA GLY A 777 -14.55 -7.46 -16.50
C GLY A 777 -13.62 -7.78 -17.65
N LYS A 778 -14.23 -8.27 -18.71
CA LYS A 778 -13.57 -8.71 -19.93
C LYS A 778 -14.31 -8.09 -21.11
N LEU A 779 -13.59 -7.70 -22.14
CA LEU A 779 -14.12 -7.04 -23.31
C LEU A 779 -13.67 -7.81 -24.55
N TRP A 780 -14.64 -8.13 -25.39
CA TRP A 780 -14.42 -8.74 -26.69
C TRP A 780 -14.85 -7.79 -27.80
N LEU A 781 -14.03 -7.72 -28.85
CA LEU A 781 -14.33 -7.05 -30.11
C LEU A 781 -14.30 -8.10 -31.21
N ASN A 782 -15.40 -8.28 -31.94
CA ASN A 782 -15.52 -9.28 -33.01
C ASN A 782 -15.10 -10.70 -32.58
N ASN A 783 -15.52 -11.10 -31.38
CA ASN A 783 -15.18 -12.37 -30.71
C ASN A 783 -13.73 -12.53 -30.25
N GLU A 784 -12.85 -11.54 -30.47
CA GLU A 784 -11.50 -11.51 -29.93
C GLU A 784 -11.48 -10.79 -28.58
N GLN A 785 -10.93 -11.41 -27.54
CA GLN A 785 -10.78 -10.76 -26.23
C GLN A 785 -9.65 -9.73 -26.29
N ILE A 786 -10.02 -8.45 -26.34
CA ILE A 786 -9.06 -7.34 -26.49
C ILE A 786 -8.64 -6.73 -25.16
N TRP A 787 -9.40 -6.98 -24.08
CA TRP A 787 -9.11 -6.43 -22.77
C TRP A 787 -9.73 -7.27 -21.66
N GLN A 788 -9.05 -7.26 -20.52
CA GLN A 788 -9.58 -7.75 -19.26
C GLN A 788 -8.96 -6.98 -18.11
N ARG A 789 -9.73 -6.75 -17.05
CA ARG A 789 -9.22 -6.15 -15.82
C ARG A 789 -9.91 -6.73 -14.61
N TYR A 790 -9.12 -6.95 -13.57
CA TYR A 790 -9.60 -7.20 -12.22
C TYR A 790 -9.21 -5.99 -11.36
N CYS A 791 -10.19 -5.30 -10.81
CA CYS A 791 -10.00 -4.15 -9.96
C CYS A 791 -9.93 -4.64 -8.51
N THR A 792 -8.89 -4.21 -7.81
CA THR A 792 -8.72 -4.47 -6.39
C THR A 792 -9.87 -3.86 -5.57
N LYS A 793 -10.04 -4.36 -4.33
CA LYS A 793 -11.13 -3.99 -3.42
C LYS A 793 -11.38 -2.48 -3.40
N GLY A 794 -12.65 -2.09 -3.62
CA GLY A 794 -13.15 -0.74 -3.37
C GLY A 794 -13.01 0.28 -4.51
N ILE A 795 -12.55 -0.11 -5.69
CA ILE A 795 -12.54 0.81 -6.84
C ILE A 795 -13.90 0.72 -7.55
N ASP A 796 -14.61 1.83 -7.69
CA ASP A 796 -15.84 1.91 -8.49
C ASP A 796 -15.55 2.03 -9.99
N ALA A 797 -16.61 1.93 -10.80
CA ALA A 797 -16.49 2.18 -12.23
C ALA A 797 -16.13 3.66 -12.46
N MET A 798 -15.04 3.89 -13.20
CA MET A 798 -14.59 5.24 -13.54
C MET A 798 -14.65 5.43 -15.06
N VAL A 799 -15.21 6.55 -15.51
CA VAL A 799 -15.17 6.92 -16.93
C VAL A 799 -13.71 7.04 -17.39
N ASP A 800 -13.41 6.52 -18.58
CA ASP A 800 -12.08 6.58 -19.19
C ASP A 800 -10.94 5.96 -18.39
N ARG A 801 -11.27 5.08 -17.44
CA ARG A 801 -10.28 4.42 -16.58
C ARG A 801 -9.22 3.67 -17.37
N ASP A 802 -9.68 2.84 -18.29
CA ASP A 802 -8.84 2.05 -19.15
C ASP A 802 -8.93 2.60 -20.56
N ILE A 803 -7.83 2.52 -21.31
CA ILE A 803 -7.75 2.95 -22.69
C ILE A 803 -7.18 1.80 -23.50
N VAL A 804 -8.01 1.22 -24.37
CA VAL A 804 -7.66 0.08 -25.22
C VAL A 804 -7.65 0.55 -26.65
N THR A 805 -6.47 0.61 -27.25
CA THR A 805 -6.34 1.01 -28.66
C THR A 805 -6.61 -0.18 -29.56
N VAL A 806 -7.59 -0.04 -30.46
CA VAL A 806 -8.03 -1.10 -31.37
C VAL A 806 -8.26 -0.58 -32.78
N LEU A 807 -8.46 -1.50 -33.71
CA LEU A 807 -8.83 -1.21 -35.10
C LEU A 807 -10.24 -1.70 -35.35
N LEU A 808 -11.17 -0.80 -35.68
CA LEU A 808 -12.49 -1.19 -36.16
C LEU A 808 -12.42 -1.54 -37.64
N HIS A 809 -13.18 -2.55 -38.05
CA HIS A 809 -13.37 -2.88 -39.46
C HIS A 809 -14.52 -2.06 -40.06
N PRO A 810 -14.53 -1.83 -41.38
CA PRO A 810 -15.70 -1.28 -42.06
C PRO A 810 -16.94 -2.15 -41.80
N GLY A 811 -18.07 -1.53 -41.52
CA GLY A 811 -19.33 -2.19 -41.16
C GLY A 811 -19.52 -2.33 -39.64
N TYR A 812 -20.36 -3.30 -39.25
CA TYR A 812 -20.69 -3.54 -37.85
C TYR A 812 -19.60 -4.34 -37.13
N ASN A 813 -19.16 -3.82 -35.99
CA ASN A 813 -18.22 -4.46 -35.08
C ASN A 813 -18.96 -4.86 -33.80
N GLN A 814 -18.91 -6.13 -33.43
CA GLN A 814 -19.59 -6.64 -32.24
C GLN A 814 -18.75 -6.34 -31.00
N VAL A 815 -19.36 -5.76 -29.97
CA VAL A 815 -18.73 -5.54 -28.67
C VAL A 815 -19.51 -6.30 -27.59
N LEU A 816 -18.82 -7.21 -26.91
CA LEU A 816 -19.34 -7.90 -25.73
C LEU A 816 -18.52 -7.47 -24.52
N LEU A 817 -19.18 -6.98 -23.47
CA LEU A 817 -18.55 -6.62 -22.21
C LEU A 817 -19.11 -7.49 -21.10
N LYS A 818 -18.21 -8.13 -20.35
CA LYS A 818 -18.52 -8.81 -19.10
C LYS A 818 -18.21 -7.89 -17.93
N VAL A 819 -19.12 -7.80 -16.99
CA VAL A 819 -18.96 -7.06 -15.73
C VAL A 819 -19.30 -7.99 -14.59
N THR A 820 -18.48 -8.00 -13.56
CA THR A 820 -18.69 -8.81 -12.37
C THR A 820 -18.95 -7.91 -11.18
N ASN A 821 -19.63 -8.44 -10.18
CA ASN A 821 -19.88 -7.77 -8.93
C ASN A 821 -19.94 -8.74 -7.77
N THR A 822 -19.57 -8.20 -6.62
CA THR A 822 -19.50 -8.91 -5.36
C THR A 822 -20.53 -8.34 -4.37
N PHE A 823 -20.68 -7.02 -4.29
CA PHE A 823 -21.56 -6.34 -3.33
C PHE A 823 -21.79 -4.87 -3.74
N TYR A 824 -22.91 -4.31 -3.32
CA TYR A 824 -23.37 -2.95 -3.65
C TYR A 824 -23.60 -2.74 -5.16
N ASP A 825 -23.45 -1.51 -5.64
CA ASP A 825 -23.71 -1.13 -7.02
C ASP A 825 -22.75 -1.77 -7.98
N TRP A 826 -23.17 -1.95 -9.23
CA TRP A 826 -22.34 -2.44 -10.31
C TRP A 826 -22.93 -2.09 -11.66
N GLY A 827 -22.05 -2.08 -12.64
CA GLY A 827 -22.30 -1.44 -13.92
C GLY A 827 -20.99 -1.01 -14.54
N PHE A 828 -21.11 -0.24 -15.62
CA PHE A 828 -19.96 0.17 -16.40
C PHE A 828 -20.20 1.45 -17.17
N PHE A 829 -19.10 2.13 -17.49
CA PHE A 829 -18.99 3.14 -18.52
C PHE A 829 -18.35 2.54 -19.77
N PHE A 830 -18.73 3.07 -20.92
CA PHE A 830 -18.15 2.66 -22.20
C PHE A 830 -18.13 3.82 -23.19
N ARG A 831 -16.98 4.09 -23.78
CA ARG A 831 -16.81 5.11 -24.83
C ARG A 831 -15.90 4.62 -25.95
N ILE A 832 -16.12 5.11 -27.16
CA ILE A 832 -15.24 4.95 -28.32
C ILE A 832 -14.82 6.32 -28.80
N THR A 833 -13.51 6.58 -28.74
CA THR A 833 -12.96 7.92 -28.98
C THR A 833 -11.74 7.91 -29.89
N ASP A 834 -11.36 9.09 -30.36
CA ASP A 834 -10.01 9.36 -30.86
C ASP A 834 -8.98 9.35 -29.70
N GLU A 835 -7.70 9.54 -30.03
CA GLU A 835 -6.60 9.59 -29.03
C GLU A 835 -6.70 10.79 -28.06
N LYS A 836 -7.51 11.80 -28.40
CA LYS A 836 -7.76 13.00 -27.59
C LYS A 836 -9.02 12.84 -26.71
N GLY A 837 -9.70 11.70 -26.78
CA GLY A 837 -10.90 11.41 -26.00
C GLY A 837 -12.19 12.02 -26.56
N ASN A 838 -12.22 12.42 -27.85
CA ASN A 838 -13.43 12.89 -28.52
C ASN A 838 -14.20 11.74 -29.17
N GLY A 839 -15.53 11.78 -29.12
CA GLY A 839 -16.36 10.92 -29.97
C GLY A 839 -16.18 11.25 -31.46
N PHE A 840 -16.52 10.30 -32.30
CA PHE A 840 -16.54 10.48 -33.76
C PHE A 840 -17.94 10.90 -34.21
N ASN A 841 -18.07 11.65 -35.31
CA ASN A 841 -19.40 12.04 -35.82
C ASN A 841 -20.05 10.95 -36.70
N ASP A 842 -19.26 10.00 -37.19
CA ASP A 842 -19.63 8.99 -38.20
C ASP A 842 -19.56 7.55 -37.68
N ILE A 843 -19.10 7.34 -36.44
CA ILE A 843 -19.25 6.06 -35.73
C ILE A 843 -20.58 6.07 -34.99
N THR A 844 -21.39 5.03 -35.20
CA THR A 844 -22.73 4.93 -34.60
C THR A 844 -22.90 3.62 -33.84
N PHE A 845 -23.75 3.65 -32.81
CA PHE A 845 -24.03 2.51 -31.94
C PHE A 845 -25.41 1.94 -32.22
N HIS A 846 -25.50 0.62 -32.35
CA HIS A 846 -26.71 -0.08 -32.75
C HIS A 846 -27.02 -1.22 -31.80
N THR A 847 -28.32 -1.42 -31.56
CA THR A 847 -28.84 -2.61 -30.89
C THR A 847 -28.64 -3.83 -31.78
N PRO A 848 -28.52 -5.03 -31.19
CA PRO A 848 -28.48 -6.27 -31.96
C PRO A 848 -29.67 -6.43 -32.93
N GLU A 849 -30.88 -6.01 -32.53
CA GLU A 849 -32.07 -6.13 -33.37
C GLU A 849 -32.08 -5.17 -34.57
N GLU A 850 -31.44 -4.00 -34.47
CA GLU A 850 -31.26 -3.08 -35.59
C GLU A 850 -30.32 -3.66 -36.64
N VAL A 851 -29.26 -4.35 -36.20
CA VAL A 851 -28.29 -5.03 -37.06
C VAL A 851 -28.91 -6.24 -37.76
N ASP A 852 -29.68 -7.07 -37.05
CA ASP A 852 -30.39 -8.20 -37.68
C ASP A 852 -31.37 -7.73 -38.76
N ARG A 853 -32.04 -6.58 -38.56
CA ARG A 853 -32.94 -5.99 -39.56
C ARG A 853 -32.20 -5.44 -40.77
N SER A 854 -31.02 -4.82 -40.60
CA SER A 854 -30.25 -4.31 -41.73
C SER A 854 -29.76 -5.45 -42.62
N PHE A 855 -29.29 -6.56 -42.03
CA PHE A 855 -28.96 -7.78 -42.78
C PHE A 855 -30.19 -8.47 -43.39
N ALA A 856 -31.37 -8.39 -42.77
CA ALA A 856 -32.62 -8.90 -43.35
C ALA A 856 -33.15 -8.05 -44.52
N ALA A 857 -32.91 -6.73 -44.49
CA ALA A 857 -33.29 -5.79 -45.55
C ALA A 857 -32.42 -5.91 -46.82
N GLU A 858 -31.22 -6.48 -46.70
CA GLU A 858 -30.32 -6.79 -47.83
C GLU A 858 -30.65 -8.12 -48.55
N LYS A 859 -31.72 -8.84 -48.17
CA LYS A 859 -32.13 -10.04 -48.92
C LYS A 859 -32.51 -9.67 -50.36
N PRO A 860 -32.08 -10.43 -51.38
CA PRO A 860 -32.38 -10.11 -52.77
C PRO A 860 -33.88 -10.13 -53.01
N VAL A 861 -34.41 -9.06 -53.57
CA VAL A 861 -35.74 -9.04 -54.20
C VAL A 861 -35.76 -10.18 -55.21
N LYS A 862 -36.65 -11.17 -55.01
CA LYS A 862 -36.87 -12.24 -56.00
C LYS A 862 -37.13 -11.60 -57.37
N PRO A 863 -36.52 -12.10 -58.46
CA PRO A 863 -36.87 -11.60 -59.78
C PRO A 863 -38.35 -11.89 -60.04
N ALA A 864 -39.09 -10.85 -60.45
CA ALA A 864 -40.45 -11.03 -60.94
C ALA A 864 -40.41 -11.90 -62.21
N LEU A 865 -41.35 -12.85 -62.26
CA LEU A 865 -41.55 -13.86 -63.30
C LEU A 865 -41.51 -13.30 -64.73
#